data_AF-A0A371L9R3-F1
#
_entry.id   AF-A0A371L9R3-F1
#
_cell.length_a   1.000
_cell.length_b   1.000
_cell.length_c   1.000
_cell.angle_alpha   90.00
_cell.angle_beta   90.00
_cell.angle_gamma   90.00
#
_symmetry.space_group_name_H-M   'P 1'
#
loop_
_entity.id
_entity.type
_entity.pdbx_description
1 polymer ?
#
loop_
_entity_poly.entity_id
_entity_poly.type
_entity_poly.pdbx_seq_one_letter_code
_entity_poly.pdbx_strand_id
1 'polypeptide(L)'
;MLIGAWVVTMELIGVEIRGFRRFGDPVNVRLLEGVIAIVGQNEAGKTSFLEALEELNSQDEVAKRDRTRRIDTETEVKVRFELDEDDWADLQPIDGAEDIEQCTLSKKERGEIVVNLEPAPSHDLEPRKNVRSRMKEFTESDIFSDKIGGRMKSEIQSLVDILDSDEDYLESDILALMKGPITHLESLAQKSDTEEYDVKMVSDLKEDMERLIEHEEQSSPEKARRILRQRRPGFIRFDEECRDLKPIYDLKEEVPGPPKALDNLAELADLDLETLRDAVIEENIAFRDDLLESANDALNSKFSEAWVRSDVVPVLSVDGTVLHVNVRTPDDRNRAPIDQRSEGLRWFIALVSFLNQKGATQPVLLVDEAESHLSYDAQAELIEVLETQDIAQKVIYTTHSAGCLPSDLGRGIRPVITQEGERSDIRNGFWMDGPGFKPIMGAMGLGPLAFSMTRNALIAEGPSETILLPTLIRQATGKSELQYQVAPGASNVGGAGLPELLSETGRSVILLDGDDAGVKSKKTLTDTGADPEKVRTYRDFGGEPLVFEDLIDPGIYTEAVNEELNTWQNPDSDLVSSDLPDMNRVGAVEQWCNDQGLDSPVKTNVCQRLAEKASQGEQVVDSDKTQVLIELNDWAEEHFVLFTN
;
A
#
# COMPACT_ATOMS: atom_id res chain seq x y z
N MET A 1 -20.21 8.03 21.24
CA MET A 1 -20.47 7.49 19.89
C MET A 1 -19.31 7.95 19.03
N LEU A 2 -18.18 7.25 19.03
CA LEU A 2 -17.00 7.51 18.17
C LEU A 2 -15.95 6.39 18.30
N ILE A 3 -16.43 5.14 18.28
CA ILE A 3 -15.88 4.10 17.41
C ILE A 3 -17.13 3.48 16.76
N GLY A 4 -17.82 4.30 15.96
CA GLY A 4 -18.79 3.74 15.02
C GLY A 4 -18.01 2.97 13.97
N ALA A 5 -18.61 1.94 13.37
CA ALA A 5 -18.10 1.34 12.14
C ALA A 5 -17.57 2.46 11.25
N TRP A 6 -16.27 2.41 10.99
CA TRP A 6 -15.61 3.37 10.11
C TRP A 6 -16.36 3.38 8.78
N VAL A 7 -16.51 4.55 8.16
CA VAL A 7 -16.83 4.56 6.73
C VAL A 7 -15.54 4.10 6.07
N VAL A 8 -15.55 2.87 5.56
CA VAL A 8 -14.44 2.28 4.83
C VAL A 8 -14.20 3.12 3.57
N THR A 9 -12.95 3.31 3.19
CA THR A 9 -12.54 4.01 1.97
C THR A 9 -11.78 3.04 1.06
N MET A 10 -11.91 3.26 -0.25
CA MET A 10 -11.21 2.52 -1.33
C MET A 10 -9.80 2.06 -0.95
N GLU A 11 -9.53 0.75 -1.06
CA GLU A 11 -8.29 0.13 -0.61
C GLU A 11 -7.13 0.38 -1.58
N LEU A 12 -5.98 0.87 -1.07
CA LEU A 12 -4.79 1.09 -1.89
C LEU A 12 -4.12 -0.25 -2.28
N ILE A 13 -4.16 -0.62 -3.55
CA ILE A 13 -3.61 -1.89 -4.06
C ILE A 13 -2.31 -1.74 -4.85
N GLY A 14 -2.00 -0.53 -5.35
CA GLY A 14 -0.79 -0.31 -6.14
C GLY A 14 -0.40 1.15 -6.36
N VAL A 15 0.87 1.34 -6.73
CA VAL A 15 1.48 2.65 -6.99
C VAL A 15 2.37 2.57 -8.23
N GLU A 16 2.27 3.55 -9.12
CA GLU A 16 3.23 3.79 -10.19
C GLU A 16 3.89 5.16 -9.98
N ILE A 17 5.22 5.22 -9.93
CA ILE A 17 5.97 6.47 -9.79
C ILE A 17 6.91 6.65 -10.98
N ARG A 18 6.91 7.85 -11.56
CA ARG A 18 7.83 8.22 -12.64
C ARG A 18 8.29 9.67 -12.50
N GLY A 19 9.55 9.92 -12.81
CA GLY A 19 10.12 11.27 -12.84
C GLY A 19 10.19 11.97 -11.47
N PHE A 20 10.07 11.24 -10.37
CA PHE A 20 10.12 11.78 -9.01
C PHE A 20 11.45 11.44 -8.34
N ARG A 21 12.25 12.45 -8.01
CA ARG A 21 13.58 12.34 -7.37
C ARG A 21 14.46 11.27 -8.04
N ARG A 22 14.68 10.12 -7.37
CA ARG A 22 15.52 9.01 -7.84
C ARG A 22 14.76 8.05 -8.79
N PHE A 23 13.44 8.05 -8.79
CA PHE A 23 12.60 7.22 -9.66
C PHE A 23 12.46 7.89 -11.03
N GLY A 24 13.50 7.80 -11.85
CA GLY A 24 13.51 8.41 -13.19
C GLY A 24 12.69 7.63 -14.21
N ASP A 25 12.83 6.30 -14.17
CA ASP A 25 12.03 5.36 -14.94
C ASP A 25 10.75 4.97 -14.18
N PRO A 26 9.70 4.49 -14.85
CA PRO A 26 8.48 4.04 -14.19
C PRO A 26 8.75 2.86 -13.23
N VAL A 27 8.30 3.00 -11.99
CA VAL A 27 8.38 1.97 -10.95
C VAL A 27 6.97 1.60 -10.51
N ASN A 28 6.63 0.31 -10.62
CA ASN A 28 5.33 -0.24 -10.23
C ASN A 28 5.45 -1.04 -8.93
N VAL A 29 4.77 -0.58 -7.88
CA VAL A 29 4.77 -1.21 -6.55
C VAL A 29 3.39 -1.73 -6.22
N ARG A 30 3.28 -3.04 -5.97
CA ARG A 30 2.05 -3.70 -5.50
C ARG A 30 1.97 -3.59 -3.99
N LEU A 31 0.80 -3.24 -3.47
CA LEU A 31 0.54 -2.96 -2.05
C LEU A 31 -0.70 -3.71 -1.56
N LEU A 32 -0.84 -5.00 -1.89
CA LEU A 32 -2.02 -5.77 -1.49
C LEU A 32 -2.09 -5.94 0.03
N GLU A 33 -0.95 -6.00 0.70
CA GLU A 33 -0.92 -6.24 2.14
C GLU A 33 -1.28 -4.97 2.95
N GLY A 34 -1.91 -5.15 4.12
CA GLY A 34 -2.22 -4.05 5.04
C GLY A 34 -0.99 -3.36 5.62
N VAL A 35 0.14 -4.08 5.71
CA VAL A 35 1.44 -3.55 6.15
C VAL A 35 2.52 -3.83 5.12
N ILE A 36 3.20 -2.78 4.68
CA ILE A 36 4.24 -2.80 3.64
C ILE A 36 5.54 -2.23 4.21
N ALA A 37 6.61 -3.02 4.14
CA ALA A 37 7.96 -2.66 4.55
C ALA A 37 8.82 -2.29 3.33
N ILE A 38 9.11 -1.00 3.16
CA ILE A 38 10.07 -0.50 2.17
C ILE A 38 11.48 -0.61 2.74
N VAL A 39 12.23 -1.62 2.31
CA VAL A 39 13.56 -1.93 2.86
C VAL A 39 14.68 -1.51 1.93
N GLY A 40 15.82 -1.09 2.47
CA GLY A 40 16.97 -0.73 1.64
C GLY A 40 18.06 0.03 2.39
N GLN A 41 19.23 0.18 1.78
CA GLN A 41 20.33 0.97 2.33
C GLN A 41 19.97 2.45 2.54
N ASN A 42 20.80 3.16 3.32
CA ASN A 42 20.67 4.60 3.47
C ASN A 42 20.78 5.30 2.12
N GLU A 43 19.96 6.34 1.95
CA GLU A 43 19.83 7.09 0.70
C GLU A 43 19.30 6.27 -0.50
N ALA A 44 18.92 4.99 -0.35
CA ALA A 44 18.46 4.18 -1.49
C ALA A 44 17.21 4.73 -2.20
N GLY A 45 16.46 5.63 -1.57
CA GLY A 45 15.23 6.23 -2.12
C GLY A 45 13.96 5.93 -1.33
N LYS A 46 14.06 5.26 -0.18
CA LYS A 46 12.92 4.89 0.68
C LYS A 46 12.04 6.09 1.08
N THR A 47 12.65 7.14 1.63
CA THR A 47 11.95 8.39 1.98
C THR A 47 11.32 9.06 0.76
N SER A 48 12.02 9.04 -0.40
CA SER A 48 11.47 9.57 -1.66
C SER A 48 10.20 8.83 -2.09
N PHE A 49 10.05 7.55 -1.75
CA PHE A 49 8.83 6.79 -2.06
C PHE A 49 7.65 7.29 -1.22
N LEU A 50 7.86 7.48 0.09
CA LEU A 50 6.82 8.05 0.96
C LEU A 50 6.44 9.47 0.54
N GLU A 51 7.41 10.33 0.24
CA GLU A 51 7.14 11.70 -0.19
C GLU A 51 6.39 11.77 -1.53
N ALA A 52 6.64 10.82 -2.45
CA ALA A 52 5.87 10.74 -3.68
C ALA A 52 4.38 10.47 -3.42
N LEU A 53 4.08 9.64 -2.42
CA LEU A 53 2.71 9.38 -1.98
C LEU A 53 2.08 10.61 -1.31
N GLU A 54 2.84 11.34 -0.49
CA GLU A 54 2.37 12.58 0.15
C GLU A 54 1.95 13.66 -0.87
N GLU A 55 2.59 13.73 -2.05
CA GLU A 55 2.22 14.66 -3.13
C GLU A 55 0.77 14.51 -3.59
N LEU A 56 0.16 13.32 -3.42
CA LEU A 56 -1.24 13.10 -3.75
C LEU A 56 -2.16 13.91 -2.86
N ASN A 57 -1.76 14.30 -1.65
CA ASN A 57 -2.60 15.09 -0.75
C ASN A 57 -2.89 16.50 -1.29
N SER A 58 -1.97 17.09 -2.06
CA SER A 58 -2.08 18.46 -2.55
C SER A 58 -2.40 18.53 -4.04
N GLN A 59 -2.97 19.65 -4.49
CA GLN A 59 -3.11 20.01 -5.92
C GLN A 59 -2.03 21.02 -6.38
N ASP A 60 -1.02 21.28 -5.56
CA ASP A 60 0.10 22.15 -5.91
C ASP A 60 1.00 21.52 -6.99
N GLU A 61 1.71 22.36 -7.75
CA GLU A 61 2.73 21.92 -8.71
C GLU A 61 3.87 21.21 -7.97
N VAL A 62 4.31 20.06 -8.50
CA VAL A 62 5.43 19.30 -7.91
C VAL A 62 6.67 20.18 -7.92
N ALA A 63 7.26 20.37 -6.74
CA ALA A 63 8.38 21.28 -6.58
C ALA A 63 9.58 20.85 -7.44
N LYS A 64 10.28 21.82 -8.04
CA LYS A 64 11.42 21.55 -8.94
C LYS A 64 12.54 20.72 -8.31
N ARG A 65 12.66 20.73 -6.98
CA ARG A 65 13.65 19.93 -6.23
C ARG A 65 13.28 18.44 -6.19
N ASP A 66 11.99 18.15 -6.28
CA ASP A 66 11.39 16.82 -6.19
C ASP A 66 11.26 16.17 -7.57
N ARG A 67 11.44 16.94 -8.65
CA ARG A 67 11.58 16.41 -10.01
C ARG A 67 12.90 15.68 -10.20
N THR A 68 12.85 14.60 -10.96
CA THR A 68 14.06 13.89 -11.38
C THR A 68 15.00 14.81 -12.16
N ARG A 69 16.27 14.82 -11.75
CA ARG A 69 17.31 15.61 -12.43
C ARG A 69 17.79 14.91 -13.71
N ARG A 70 18.20 15.72 -14.68
CA ARG A 70 18.95 15.32 -15.90
C ARG A 70 18.21 14.34 -16.83
N ILE A 71 16.88 14.28 -16.77
CA ILE A 71 16.02 13.56 -17.72
C ILE A 71 14.90 14.49 -18.16
N ASP A 72 14.51 14.38 -19.42
CA ASP A 72 13.33 15.04 -19.99
C ASP A 72 12.10 14.12 -19.84
N THR A 73 11.63 13.99 -18.59
CA THR A 73 10.47 13.18 -18.21
C THR A 73 9.62 14.01 -17.27
N GLU A 74 8.32 14.10 -17.53
CA GLU A 74 7.37 14.73 -16.62
C GLU A 74 7.16 13.85 -15.38
N THR A 75 7.05 14.49 -14.22
CA THR A 75 6.76 13.79 -12.97
C THR A 75 5.30 13.35 -12.93
N GLU A 76 5.06 12.08 -12.61
CA GLU A 76 3.73 11.51 -12.44
C GLU A 76 3.75 10.49 -11.28
N VAL A 77 2.75 10.58 -10.41
CA VAL A 77 2.50 9.61 -9.35
C VAL A 77 1.08 9.09 -9.51
N LYS A 78 0.93 7.79 -9.74
CA LYS A 78 -0.37 7.12 -9.82
C LYS A 78 -0.55 6.18 -8.65
N VAL A 79 -1.77 6.14 -8.13
CA VAL A 79 -2.19 5.17 -7.13
C VAL A 79 -3.45 4.49 -7.61
N ARG A 80 -3.51 3.18 -7.45
CA ARG A 80 -4.65 2.35 -7.81
C ARG A 80 -5.33 1.88 -6.54
N PHE A 81 -6.64 2.04 -6.52
CA PHE A 81 -7.50 1.58 -5.45
C PHE A 81 -8.53 0.59 -5.94
N GLU A 82 -8.87 -0.36 -5.08
CA GLU A 82 -10.03 -1.26 -5.20
C GLU A 82 -11.18 -0.67 -4.36
N LEU A 83 -12.39 -0.66 -4.91
CA LEU A 83 -13.54 -0.04 -4.23
C LEU A 83 -14.16 -1.01 -3.22
N ASP A 84 -14.62 -0.47 -2.09
CA ASP A 84 -15.28 -1.24 -1.02
C ASP A 84 -16.81 -1.01 -0.94
N GLU A 85 -17.50 -1.74 -0.06
CA GLU A 85 -18.97 -1.64 0.08
C GLU A 85 -19.48 -0.21 0.35
N ASP A 86 -18.70 0.63 1.05
CA ASP A 86 -19.07 2.00 1.40
C ASP A 86 -18.86 2.97 0.22
N ASP A 87 -17.84 2.75 -0.61
CA ASP A 87 -17.65 3.47 -1.88
C ASP A 87 -18.84 3.22 -2.81
N TRP A 88 -19.26 1.96 -2.91
CA TRP A 88 -20.38 1.55 -3.73
C TRP A 88 -21.71 2.12 -3.21
N ALA A 89 -21.86 2.25 -1.90
CA ALA A 89 -23.04 2.90 -1.30
C ALA A 89 -23.18 4.37 -1.73
N ASP A 90 -22.08 5.11 -1.82
CA ASP A 90 -22.07 6.50 -2.29
C ASP A 90 -22.25 6.62 -3.82
N LEU A 91 -21.81 5.60 -4.56
CA LEU A 91 -21.96 5.52 -6.02
C LEU A 91 -23.35 5.05 -6.47
N GLN A 92 -24.14 4.40 -5.60
CA GLN A 92 -25.47 3.85 -5.89
C GLN A 92 -26.43 4.79 -6.67
N PRO A 93 -26.43 6.12 -6.48
CA PRO A 93 -27.29 7.03 -7.25
C PRO A 93 -26.90 7.21 -8.73
N ILE A 94 -25.74 6.69 -9.15
CA ILE A 94 -25.16 6.88 -10.48
C ILE A 94 -25.42 5.63 -11.33
N ASP A 95 -26.02 5.81 -12.50
CA ASP A 95 -26.32 4.73 -13.44
C ASP A 95 -25.03 4.13 -14.02
N GLY A 96 -24.86 2.80 -13.91
CA GLY A 96 -23.69 2.07 -14.39
C GLY A 96 -22.46 2.19 -13.48
N ALA A 97 -22.61 2.77 -12.28
CA ALA A 97 -21.51 2.81 -11.31
C ALA A 97 -21.35 1.50 -10.53
N GLU A 98 -22.36 0.63 -10.59
CA GLU A 98 -22.32 -0.73 -10.05
C GLU A 98 -21.40 -1.71 -10.81
N ASP A 99 -20.71 -1.25 -11.84
CA ASP A 99 -19.70 -2.06 -12.52
C ASP A 99 -18.29 -1.59 -12.15
N ILE A 100 -18.11 -0.46 -11.45
CA ILE A 100 -16.78 0.11 -11.16
C ILE A 100 -16.10 -0.70 -10.05
N GLU A 101 -15.08 -1.47 -10.40
CA GLU A 101 -14.32 -2.28 -9.44
C GLU A 101 -13.11 -1.52 -8.89
N GLN A 102 -12.44 -0.74 -9.74
CA GLN A 102 -11.19 -0.08 -9.41
C GLN A 102 -11.18 1.38 -9.87
N CYS A 103 -10.36 2.19 -9.20
CA CYS A 103 -10.05 3.53 -9.66
C CYS A 103 -8.56 3.86 -9.54
N THR A 104 -8.04 4.59 -10.51
CA THR A 104 -6.64 5.03 -10.54
C THR A 104 -6.59 6.55 -10.45
N LEU A 105 -5.94 7.09 -9.42
CA LEU A 105 -5.70 8.51 -9.28
C LEU A 105 -4.29 8.84 -9.76
N SER A 106 -4.17 9.75 -10.73
CA SER A 106 -2.88 10.24 -11.25
C SER A 106 -2.66 11.70 -10.88
N LYS A 107 -1.58 11.97 -10.17
CA LYS A 107 -1.04 13.31 -9.91
C LYS A 107 0.05 13.63 -10.94
N LYS A 108 -0.22 14.64 -11.78
CA LYS A 108 0.74 15.14 -12.78
C LYS A 108 1.63 16.26 -12.20
N GLU A 109 2.77 16.52 -12.85
CA GLU A 109 3.75 17.54 -12.46
C GLU A 109 3.14 18.92 -12.17
N ARG A 110 2.13 19.34 -12.95
CA ARG A 110 1.50 20.66 -12.83
C ARG A 110 0.52 20.80 -11.67
N GLY A 111 0.23 19.71 -10.98
CA GLY A 111 -0.62 19.72 -9.80
C GLY A 111 -2.00 19.08 -9.98
N GLU A 112 -2.41 18.86 -11.22
CA GLU A 112 -3.67 18.22 -11.59
C GLU A 112 -3.75 16.78 -11.05
N ILE A 113 -4.91 16.42 -10.51
CA ILE A 113 -5.25 15.05 -10.10
C ILE A 113 -6.40 14.56 -10.96
N VAL A 114 -6.09 13.56 -11.79
CA VAL A 114 -7.04 12.89 -12.68
C VAL A 114 -7.47 11.57 -12.06
N VAL A 115 -8.74 11.19 -12.23
CA VAL A 115 -9.27 9.91 -11.75
C VAL A 115 -9.72 9.09 -12.95
N ASN A 116 -9.20 7.87 -13.07
CA ASN A 116 -9.61 6.90 -14.08
C ASN A 116 -10.42 5.79 -13.39
N LEU A 117 -11.45 5.30 -14.06
CA LEU A 117 -12.38 4.29 -13.55
C LEU A 117 -12.21 3.01 -14.37
N GLU A 118 -12.16 1.87 -13.70
CA GLU A 118 -11.93 0.57 -14.31
C GLU A 118 -12.93 -0.45 -13.74
N PRO A 119 -13.90 -0.95 -14.53
CA PRO A 119 -14.37 -0.41 -15.82
C PRO A 119 -15.07 0.95 -15.65
N ALA A 120 -15.10 1.72 -16.75
CA ALA A 120 -15.81 3.01 -16.78
C ALA A 120 -17.32 2.81 -17.03
N PRO A 121 -18.21 3.56 -16.35
CA PRO A 121 -19.64 3.54 -16.64
C PRO A 121 -19.92 3.93 -18.09
N SER A 122 -21.01 3.40 -18.66
CA SER A 122 -21.42 3.77 -20.01
C SER A 122 -21.77 5.27 -20.12
N HIS A 123 -21.37 5.91 -21.22
CA HIS A 123 -21.66 7.32 -21.51
C HIS A 123 -22.09 7.52 -22.96
N ASP A 124 -23.08 8.38 -23.19
CA ASP A 124 -23.57 8.68 -24.53
C ASP A 124 -22.65 9.69 -25.24
N LEU A 125 -21.92 9.20 -26.25
CA LEU A 125 -21.00 10.00 -27.06
C LEU A 125 -21.66 10.69 -28.27
N GLU A 126 -22.96 10.49 -28.53
CA GLU A 126 -23.63 11.15 -29.67
C GLU A 126 -23.59 12.68 -29.62
N PRO A 127 -23.79 13.36 -28.46
CA PRO A 127 -23.63 14.81 -28.37
C PRO A 127 -22.24 15.29 -28.80
N ARG A 128 -21.19 14.55 -28.42
CA ARG A 128 -19.79 14.83 -28.81
C ARG A 128 -19.59 14.74 -30.32
N LYS A 129 -20.10 13.67 -30.95
CA LYS A 129 -20.04 13.48 -32.41
C LYS A 129 -20.79 14.58 -33.17
N ASN A 130 -21.95 15.02 -32.66
CA ASN A 130 -22.75 16.08 -33.24
C ASN A 130 -22.01 17.43 -33.24
N VAL A 131 -21.44 17.82 -32.09
CA VAL A 131 -20.63 19.05 -31.98
C VAL A 131 -19.43 18.97 -32.91
N ARG A 132 -18.72 17.85 -32.94
CA ARG A 132 -17.57 17.65 -33.84
C ARG A 132 -17.96 17.84 -35.30
N SER A 133 -19.06 17.26 -35.75
CA SER A 133 -19.54 17.40 -37.14
C SER A 133 -19.80 18.87 -37.47
N ARG A 134 -20.51 19.60 -36.60
CA ARG A 134 -20.80 21.03 -36.80
C ARG A 134 -19.55 21.90 -36.72
N MET A 135 -18.59 21.55 -35.85
CA MET A 135 -17.30 22.26 -35.79
C MET A 135 -16.51 22.06 -37.08
N LYS A 136 -16.49 20.86 -37.66
CA LYS A 136 -15.86 20.61 -38.96
C LYS A 136 -16.50 21.46 -40.06
N GLU A 137 -17.83 21.45 -40.15
CA GLU A 137 -18.55 22.31 -41.10
C GLU A 137 -18.22 23.80 -40.89
N PHE A 138 -18.11 24.25 -39.63
CA PHE A 138 -17.71 25.61 -39.31
C PHE A 138 -16.28 25.94 -39.75
N THR A 139 -15.33 25.02 -39.53
CA THR A 139 -13.92 25.21 -39.96
C THR A 139 -13.75 25.34 -41.48
N GLU A 140 -14.69 24.79 -42.25
CA GLU A 140 -14.73 24.89 -43.72
C GLU A 140 -15.45 26.13 -44.24
N SER A 141 -16.05 26.94 -43.37
CA SER A 141 -16.84 28.13 -43.74
C SER A 141 -15.98 29.38 -44.02
N ASP A 142 -16.49 30.27 -44.88
CA ASP A 142 -15.87 31.57 -45.18
C ASP A 142 -15.80 32.48 -43.92
N ILE A 143 -16.73 32.31 -42.97
CA ILE A 143 -16.72 33.01 -41.68
C ILE A 143 -15.46 32.64 -40.89
N PHE A 144 -15.13 31.34 -40.86
CA PHE A 144 -13.95 30.87 -40.16
C PHE A 144 -12.67 31.36 -40.82
N SER A 145 -12.59 31.37 -42.17
CA SER A 145 -11.42 31.88 -42.87
C SER A 145 -11.21 33.38 -42.63
N ASP A 146 -12.28 34.18 -42.67
CA ASP A 146 -12.18 35.64 -42.81
C ASP A 146 -12.34 36.39 -41.48
N LYS A 147 -13.13 35.87 -40.54
CA LYS A 147 -13.51 36.57 -39.30
C LYS A 147 -12.86 36.01 -38.03
N ILE A 148 -12.22 34.82 -38.09
CA ILE A 148 -11.53 34.19 -36.95
C ILE A 148 -10.02 34.44 -37.02
N GLY A 149 -9.43 34.89 -35.90
CA GLY A 149 -7.99 35.11 -35.78
C GLY A 149 -7.17 33.82 -35.66
N GLY A 150 -5.89 33.85 -36.08
CA GLY A 150 -5.04 32.65 -36.18
C GLY A 150 -4.90 31.82 -34.89
N ARG A 151 -4.83 32.45 -33.71
CA ARG A 151 -4.79 31.75 -32.42
C ARG A 151 -6.07 30.97 -32.11
N MET A 152 -7.22 31.58 -32.37
CA MET A 152 -8.52 30.93 -32.15
C MET A 152 -8.75 29.81 -33.18
N LYS A 153 -8.24 29.95 -34.41
CA LYS A 153 -8.25 28.86 -35.40
C LYS A 153 -7.53 27.63 -34.87
N SER A 154 -6.34 27.79 -34.28
CA SER A 154 -5.62 26.67 -33.69
C SER A 154 -6.35 26.04 -32.50
N GLU A 155 -6.97 26.87 -31.63
CA GLU A 155 -7.74 26.38 -30.48
C GLU A 155 -8.98 25.56 -30.93
N ILE A 156 -9.74 26.07 -31.92
CA ILE A 156 -10.89 25.37 -32.50
C ILE A 156 -10.45 24.08 -33.19
N GLN A 157 -9.35 24.10 -33.94
CA GLN A 157 -8.83 22.90 -34.61
C GLN A 157 -8.38 21.84 -33.59
N SER A 158 -7.67 22.24 -32.52
CA SER A 158 -7.30 21.30 -31.47
C SER A 158 -8.51 20.67 -30.79
N LEU A 159 -9.60 21.42 -30.60
CA LEU A 159 -10.83 20.87 -30.05
C LEU A 159 -11.50 19.88 -31.01
N VAL A 160 -11.47 20.09 -32.32
CA VAL A 160 -11.99 19.11 -33.30
C VAL A 160 -11.25 17.79 -33.20
N ASP A 161 -9.92 17.84 -33.03
CA ASP A 161 -9.08 16.65 -32.89
C ASP A 161 -9.35 15.96 -31.55
N ILE A 162 -9.49 16.71 -30.46
CA ILE A 162 -9.85 16.18 -29.14
C ILE A 162 -11.23 15.52 -29.18
N LEU A 163 -12.25 16.17 -29.76
CA LEU A 163 -13.61 15.62 -29.85
C LEU A 163 -13.71 14.36 -30.73
N ASP A 164 -12.67 14.03 -31.48
CA ASP A 164 -12.53 12.76 -32.22
C ASP A 164 -12.04 11.59 -31.36
N SER A 165 -11.58 11.83 -30.14
CA SER A 165 -11.15 10.74 -29.25
C SER A 165 -12.32 9.83 -28.89
N ASP A 166 -12.03 8.53 -28.80
CA ASP A 166 -12.94 7.49 -28.32
C ASP A 166 -12.94 7.38 -26.79
N GLU A 167 -12.41 8.38 -26.08
CA GLU A 167 -12.45 8.42 -24.61
C GLU A 167 -13.89 8.49 -24.12
N ASP A 168 -14.12 7.82 -23.00
CA ASP A 168 -15.41 7.64 -22.33
C ASP A 168 -16.02 8.95 -21.81
N TYR A 169 -15.25 10.06 -21.80
CA TYR A 169 -15.68 11.39 -21.37
C TYR A 169 -14.69 12.48 -21.82
N LEU A 170 -15.02 13.74 -21.54
CA LEU A 170 -14.09 14.88 -21.64
C LEU A 170 -13.65 15.39 -20.26
N GLU A 171 -12.34 15.43 -20.02
CA GLU A 171 -11.76 15.96 -18.78
C GLU A 171 -12.12 17.43 -18.52
N SER A 172 -12.13 17.85 -17.26
CA SER A 172 -12.49 19.22 -16.84
C SER A 172 -11.65 20.31 -17.52
N ASP A 173 -10.39 20.02 -17.81
CA ASP A 173 -9.48 20.95 -18.49
C ASP A 173 -9.90 21.17 -19.95
N ILE A 174 -10.37 20.12 -20.63
CA ILE A 174 -10.90 20.22 -22.00
C ILE A 174 -12.21 21.03 -21.99
N LEU A 175 -13.09 20.76 -21.03
CA LEU A 175 -14.34 21.53 -20.86
C LEU A 175 -14.04 23.00 -20.58
N ALA A 176 -12.99 23.31 -19.82
CA ALA A 176 -12.54 24.68 -19.60
C ALA A 176 -11.98 25.33 -20.88
N LEU A 177 -11.23 24.58 -21.70
CA LEU A 177 -10.73 25.07 -23.00
C LEU A 177 -11.86 25.43 -23.97
N MET A 178 -13.00 24.73 -23.92
CA MET A 178 -14.17 25.03 -24.76
C MET A 178 -14.82 26.39 -24.47
N LYS A 179 -14.69 26.92 -23.24
CA LYS A 179 -15.32 28.19 -22.83
C LYS A 179 -14.78 29.40 -23.61
N GLY A 180 -13.50 29.37 -24.00
CA GLY A 180 -12.85 30.42 -24.80
C GLY A 180 -13.49 30.59 -26.18
N PRO A 181 -13.55 29.53 -27.01
CA PRO A 181 -14.25 29.52 -28.28
C PRO A 181 -15.73 29.91 -28.17
N ILE A 182 -16.48 29.41 -27.18
CA ILE A 182 -17.90 29.76 -26.94
C ILE A 182 -18.06 31.28 -26.79
N THR A 183 -17.24 31.90 -25.93
CA THR A 183 -17.27 33.36 -25.71
C THR A 183 -16.96 34.12 -27.00
N HIS A 184 -16.04 33.61 -27.82
CA HIS A 184 -15.70 34.23 -29.09
C HIS A 184 -16.82 34.12 -30.13
N LEU A 185 -17.46 32.95 -30.25
CA LEU A 185 -18.62 32.72 -31.13
C LEU A 185 -19.78 33.64 -30.75
N GLU A 186 -20.05 33.80 -29.46
CA GLU A 186 -21.04 34.76 -28.96
C GLU A 186 -20.74 36.20 -29.41
N SER A 187 -19.48 36.62 -29.30
CA SER A 187 -19.07 37.95 -29.75
C SER A 187 -19.25 38.17 -31.26
N LEU A 188 -19.18 37.11 -32.07
CA LEU A 188 -19.36 37.16 -33.52
C LEU A 188 -20.83 37.22 -33.91
N ALA A 189 -21.68 36.45 -33.22
CA ALA A 189 -23.13 36.47 -33.40
C ALA A 189 -23.75 37.85 -33.09
N GLN A 190 -23.15 38.61 -32.16
CA GLN A 190 -23.63 39.95 -31.78
C GLN A 190 -23.14 41.10 -32.70
N LYS A 191 -22.21 40.85 -33.63
CA LYS A 191 -21.72 41.89 -34.55
C LYS A 191 -22.74 42.17 -35.64
N SER A 192 -23.05 43.45 -35.84
CA SER A 192 -24.06 43.95 -36.79
C SER A 192 -23.74 43.73 -38.29
N ASP A 193 -22.50 43.36 -38.63
CA ASP A 193 -22.02 43.17 -40.01
C ASP A 193 -21.95 41.67 -40.42
N THR A 194 -22.75 40.81 -39.78
CA THR A 194 -22.80 39.36 -40.06
C THR A 194 -24.13 38.98 -40.69
N GLU A 195 -24.11 38.18 -41.76
CA GLU A 195 -25.32 37.75 -42.46
C GLU A 195 -26.21 36.87 -41.58
N GLU A 196 -27.54 36.89 -41.78
CA GLU A 196 -28.50 36.18 -40.93
C GLU A 196 -28.26 34.66 -40.90
N TYR A 197 -27.79 34.08 -42.02
CA TYR A 197 -27.41 32.67 -42.13
C TYR A 197 -26.17 32.35 -41.28
N ASP A 198 -25.14 33.21 -41.36
CA ASP A 198 -23.88 33.09 -40.62
C ASP A 198 -24.10 33.21 -39.11
N VAL A 199 -24.96 34.15 -38.68
CA VAL A 199 -25.35 34.32 -37.28
C VAL A 199 -26.01 33.05 -36.74
N LYS A 200 -26.89 32.43 -37.53
CA LYS A 200 -27.58 31.20 -37.13
C LYS A 200 -26.61 30.03 -36.97
N MET A 201 -25.72 29.80 -37.95
CA MET A 201 -24.72 28.73 -37.87
C MET A 201 -23.81 28.87 -36.64
N VAL A 202 -23.33 30.08 -36.36
CA VAL A 202 -22.50 30.37 -35.18
C VAL A 202 -23.27 30.19 -33.88
N SER A 203 -24.54 30.61 -33.83
CA SER A 203 -25.41 30.45 -32.66
C SER A 203 -25.73 28.97 -32.39
N ASP A 204 -26.08 28.21 -33.42
CA ASP A 204 -26.39 26.79 -33.31
C ASP A 204 -25.17 25.97 -32.84
N LEU A 205 -23.96 26.32 -33.32
CA LEU A 205 -22.72 25.70 -32.85
C LEU A 205 -22.43 26.07 -31.39
N LYS A 206 -22.61 27.35 -31.01
CA LYS A 206 -22.41 27.82 -29.63
C LYS A 206 -23.34 27.05 -28.67
N GLU A 207 -24.63 26.98 -28.97
CA GLU A 207 -25.62 26.28 -28.13
C GLU A 207 -25.29 24.80 -27.99
N ASP A 208 -24.87 24.13 -29.06
CA ASP A 208 -24.49 22.73 -28.99
C ASP A 208 -23.23 22.51 -28.15
N MET A 209 -22.24 23.41 -28.24
CA MET A 209 -21.05 23.36 -27.38
C MET A 209 -21.42 23.58 -25.89
N GLU A 210 -22.34 24.50 -25.59
CA GLU A 210 -22.83 24.71 -24.21
C GLU A 210 -23.59 23.48 -23.69
N ARG A 211 -24.46 22.87 -24.51
CA ARG A 211 -25.16 21.62 -24.16
C ARG A 211 -24.21 20.45 -23.97
N LEU A 212 -23.14 20.37 -24.76
CA LEU A 212 -22.13 19.32 -24.60
C LEU A 212 -21.41 19.46 -23.26
N ILE A 213 -21.02 20.68 -22.86
CA ILE A 213 -20.41 20.89 -21.54
C ILE A 213 -21.35 20.41 -20.42
N GLU A 214 -22.63 20.79 -20.48
CA GLU A 214 -23.61 20.37 -19.47
C GLU A 214 -23.83 18.85 -19.46
N HIS A 215 -23.85 18.21 -20.65
CA HIS A 215 -23.97 16.76 -20.80
C HIS A 215 -22.76 16.01 -20.20
N GLU A 216 -21.55 16.48 -20.46
CA GLU A 216 -20.31 15.90 -19.91
C GLU A 216 -20.21 16.10 -18.39
N GLU A 217 -20.50 17.31 -17.88
CA GLU A 217 -20.50 17.61 -16.44
C GLU A 217 -21.56 16.81 -15.64
N GLN A 218 -22.62 16.35 -16.31
CA GLN A 218 -23.69 15.54 -15.71
C GLN A 218 -23.60 14.04 -16.02
N SER A 219 -22.57 13.62 -16.76
CA SER A 219 -22.35 12.22 -17.11
C SER A 219 -22.14 11.34 -15.87
N SER A 220 -22.49 10.06 -15.98
CA SER A 220 -22.23 9.08 -14.92
C SER A 220 -20.73 8.98 -14.58
N PRO A 221 -19.81 8.87 -15.55
CA PRO A 221 -18.37 8.82 -15.26
C PRO A 221 -17.86 10.05 -14.50
N GLU A 222 -18.23 11.28 -14.89
CA GLU A 222 -17.76 12.50 -14.21
C GLU A 222 -18.30 12.61 -12.78
N LYS A 223 -19.57 12.23 -12.56
CA LYS A 223 -20.15 12.17 -11.22
C LYS A 223 -19.41 11.18 -10.33
N ALA A 224 -19.11 9.98 -10.84
CA ALA A 224 -18.40 8.94 -10.11
C ALA A 224 -16.97 9.38 -9.77
N ARG A 225 -16.23 9.92 -10.74
CA ARG A 225 -14.88 10.49 -10.52
C ARG A 225 -14.87 11.57 -9.45
N ARG A 226 -15.86 12.47 -9.44
CA ARG A 226 -15.95 13.53 -8.43
C ARG A 226 -16.15 12.98 -7.02
N ILE A 227 -16.98 11.94 -6.86
CA ILE A 227 -17.18 11.27 -5.57
C ILE A 227 -15.89 10.58 -5.13
N LEU A 228 -15.31 9.74 -5.99
CA LEU A 228 -14.10 8.97 -5.67
C LEU A 228 -12.89 9.87 -5.40
N ARG A 229 -12.77 11.01 -6.11
CA ARG A 229 -11.74 12.03 -5.82
C ARG A 229 -11.87 12.61 -4.41
N GLN A 230 -13.09 12.75 -3.89
CA GLN A 230 -13.34 13.26 -2.53
C GLN A 230 -13.17 12.19 -1.46
N ARG A 231 -13.42 10.93 -1.80
CA ARG A 231 -13.26 9.78 -0.91
C ARG A 231 -11.82 9.28 -0.81
N ARG A 232 -10.90 9.80 -1.64
CA ARG A 232 -9.48 9.45 -1.61
C ARG A 232 -8.91 9.47 -0.18
N PRO A 233 -8.28 8.38 0.28
CA PRO A 233 -7.57 8.35 1.56
C PRO A 233 -6.49 9.44 1.66
N GLY A 234 -6.33 10.01 2.85
CA GLY A 234 -5.21 10.90 3.14
C GLY A 234 -3.93 10.10 3.39
N PHE A 235 -2.82 10.51 2.77
CA PHE A 235 -1.50 9.92 3.01
C PHE A 235 -0.82 10.69 4.14
N ILE A 236 -0.86 10.19 5.38
CA ILE A 236 -0.33 10.92 6.54
C ILE A 236 1.01 10.37 6.95
N ARG A 237 1.98 11.25 7.20
CA ARG A 237 3.33 10.85 7.57
C ARG A 237 3.59 11.00 9.05
N PHE A 238 4.00 9.90 9.67
CA PHE A 238 4.49 9.83 11.03
C PHE A 238 6.02 9.93 11.01
N ASP A 239 6.52 11.16 11.19
CA ASP A 239 7.93 11.51 11.13
C ASP A 239 8.59 11.62 12.53
N GLU A 240 9.84 12.09 12.57
CA GLU A 240 10.58 12.25 13.82
C GLU A 240 9.94 13.24 14.81
N GLU A 241 9.33 14.30 14.31
CA GLU A 241 8.70 15.33 15.14
C GLU A 241 7.41 14.82 15.78
N CYS A 242 6.70 13.91 15.09
CA CYS A 242 5.49 13.28 15.59
C CYS A 242 5.78 12.19 16.65
N ARG A 243 6.94 11.53 16.59
CA ARG A 243 7.33 10.45 17.53
C ARG A 243 8.09 10.91 18.77
N ASP A 244 8.70 12.10 18.77
CA ASP A 244 9.51 12.61 19.90
C ASP A 244 8.65 13.11 21.08
N LEU A 245 7.92 12.19 21.70
CA LEU A 245 7.12 12.47 22.89
C LEU A 245 7.99 12.47 24.15
N LYS A 246 8.37 13.67 24.62
CA LYS A 246 9.19 13.91 25.82
C LYS A 246 8.38 13.74 27.11
N PRO A 247 9.06 13.40 28.23
CA PRO A 247 8.41 13.29 29.53
C PRO A 247 8.02 14.63 30.15
N ILE A 248 8.63 15.73 29.69
CA ILE A 248 8.55 17.04 30.33
C ILE A 248 8.55 18.13 29.26
N TYR A 249 7.69 19.14 29.43
CA TYR A 249 7.62 20.35 28.60
C TYR A 249 7.46 21.60 29.48
N ASP A 250 8.15 22.70 29.16
CA ASP A 250 7.88 23.99 29.79
C ASP A 250 6.80 24.74 28.99
N LEU A 251 5.61 24.92 29.59
CA LEU A 251 4.48 25.56 28.94
C LEU A 251 4.77 27.02 28.54
N LYS A 252 5.71 27.72 29.19
CA LYS A 252 6.06 29.09 28.82
C LYS A 252 6.96 29.16 27.59
N GLU A 253 7.82 28.17 27.40
CA GLU A 253 8.79 28.14 26.31
C GLU A 253 8.19 27.51 25.05
N GLU A 254 7.40 26.45 25.22
CA GLU A 254 6.90 25.62 24.12
C GLU A 254 5.56 26.13 23.56
N VAL A 255 4.70 26.81 24.34
CA VAL A 255 3.36 27.24 23.90
C VAL A 255 3.36 28.75 23.59
N PRO A 256 2.97 29.19 22.38
CA PRO A 256 1.91 28.62 21.53
C PRO A 256 2.39 27.72 20.37
N GLY A 257 3.68 27.37 20.28
CA GLY A 257 4.21 26.52 19.20
C GLY A 257 4.73 25.18 19.71
N PRO A 258 3.88 24.34 20.34
CA PRO A 258 4.32 23.11 20.99
C PRO A 258 4.96 22.15 19.98
N PRO A 259 5.89 21.27 20.41
CA PRO A 259 6.37 20.17 19.57
C PRO A 259 5.20 19.31 19.08
N LYS A 260 5.24 18.85 17.81
CA LYS A 260 4.13 18.10 17.19
C LYS A 260 3.65 16.92 18.03
N ALA A 261 4.56 16.12 18.60
CA ALA A 261 4.20 15.00 19.46
C ALA A 261 3.36 15.41 20.69
N LEU A 262 3.66 16.57 21.29
CA LEU A 262 2.86 17.12 22.40
C LEU A 262 1.51 17.62 21.90
N ASP A 263 1.50 18.31 20.76
CA ASP A 263 0.28 18.86 20.17
C ASP A 263 -0.72 17.74 19.83
N ASN A 264 -0.25 16.66 19.20
CA ASN A 264 -1.04 15.47 18.92
C ASN A 264 -1.64 14.85 20.19
N LEU A 265 -0.84 14.73 21.27
CA LEU A 265 -1.31 14.19 22.54
C LEU A 265 -2.34 15.10 23.20
N ALA A 266 -2.16 16.43 23.11
CA ALA A 266 -3.09 17.41 23.64
C ALA A 266 -4.41 17.42 22.85
N GLU A 267 -4.35 17.31 21.52
CA GLU A 267 -5.54 17.20 20.68
C GLU A 267 -6.33 15.92 20.99
N LEU A 268 -5.65 14.78 21.14
CA LEU A 268 -6.28 13.53 21.58
C LEU A 268 -6.96 13.68 22.95
N ALA A 269 -6.36 14.48 23.84
CA ALA A 269 -6.90 14.79 25.17
C ALA A 269 -7.99 15.88 25.16
N ASP A 270 -8.34 16.46 24.01
CA ASP A 270 -9.20 17.66 23.88
C ASP A 270 -8.73 18.82 24.79
N LEU A 271 -7.41 18.98 24.90
CA LEU A 271 -6.75 19.96 25.76
C LEU A 271 -6.18 21.11 24.94
N ASP A 272 -6.71 22.31 25.13
CA ASP A 272 -6.11 23.53 24.59
C ASP A 272 -4.90 23.95 25.44
N LEU A 273 -3.70 23.76 24.87
CA LEU A 273 -2.43 24.06 25.52
C LEU A 273 -2.24 25.56 25.81
N GLU A 274 -2.80 26.45 24.98
CA GLU A 274 -2.72 27.90 25.22
C GLU A 274 -3.56 28.27 26.45
N THR A 275 -4.78 27.75 26.53
CA THR A 275 -5.66 27.94 27.69
C THR A 275 -5.04 27.34 28.95
N LEU A 276 -4.40 26.16 28.87
CA LEU A 276 -3.69 25.57 30.01
C LEU A 276 -2.51 26.44 30.46
N ARG A 277 -1.69 26.94 29.51
CA ARG A 277 -0.57 27.83 29.81
C ARG A 277 -1.04 29.09 30.52
N ASP A 278 -2.10 29.72 30.03
CA ASP A 278 -2.62 30.97 30.60
C ASP A 278 -3.15 30.74 32.02
N ALA A 279 -3.88 29.64 32.26
CA ALA A 279 -4.32 29.24 33.60
C ALA A 279 -3.14 29.04 34.58
N VAL A 280 -2.03 28.48 34.09
CA VAL A 280 -0.79 28.28 34.86
C VAL A 280 -0.08 29.60 35.16
N ILE A 281 0.02 30.51 34.18
CA ILE A 281 0.66 31.83 34.35
C ILE A 281 -0.14 32.72 35.31
N GLU A 282 -1.47 32.66 35.24
CA GLU A 282 -2.38 33.41 36.11
C GLU A 282 -2.54 32.80 37.51
N GLU A 283 -1.87 31.67 37.79
CA GLU A 283 -1.98 30.91 39.04
C GLU A 283 -3.44 30.49 39.36
N ASN A 284 -4.26 30.23 38.34
CA ASN A 284 -5.63 29.76 38.48
C ASN A 284 -5.67 28.24 38.68
N ILE A 285 -5.33 27.82 39.91
CA ILE A 285 -5.19 26.42 40.30
C ILE A 285 -6.45 25.59 39.97
N ALA A 286 -7.64 26.09 40.30
CA ALA A 286 -8.88 25.34 40.11
C ALA A 286 -9.16 25.08 38.62
N PHE A 287 -9.05 26.13 37.78
CA PHE A 287 -9.30 25.98 36.35
C PHE A 287 -8.25 25.09 35.67
N ARG A 288 -6.98 25.22 36.05
CA ARG A 288 -5.92 24.31 35.58
C ARG A 288 -6.23 22.85 35.91
N ASP A 289 -6.67 22.57 37.14
CA ASP A 289 -6.96 21.21 37.58
C ASP A 289 -8.20 20.64 36.85
N ASP A 290 -9.23 21.46 36.63
CA ASP A 290 -10.42 21.08 35.83
C ASP A 290 -10.05 20.71 34.38
N LEU A 291 -9.14 21.47 33.75
CA LEU A 291 -8.63 21.18 32.41
C LEU A 291 -7.87 19.85 32.36
N LEU A 292 -6.96 19.64 33.32
CA LEU A 292 -6.16 18.41 33.39
C LEU A 292 -7.01 17.19 33.74
N GLU A 293 -8.02 17.31 34.58
CA GLU A 293 -8.96 16.22 34.90
C GLU A 293 -9.74 15.82 33.66
N SER A 294 -10.33 16.80 32.95
CA SER A 294 -11.05 16.57 31.69
C SER A 294 -10.16 15.92 30.62
N ALA A 295 -8.93 16.41 30.47
CA ALA A 295 -7.96 15.89 29.52
C ALA A 295 -7.55 14.44 29.84
N ASN A 296 -7.31 14.14 31.11
CA ASN A 296 -6.95 12.78 31.54
C ASN A 296 -8.12 11.80 31.40
N ASP A 297 -9.36 12.24 31.61
CA ASP A 297 -10.55 11.43 31.38
C ASP A 297 -10.73 11.12 29.89
N ALA A 298 -10.48 12.10 29.01
CA ALA A 298 -10.48 11.90 27.56
C ALA A 298 -9.41 10.89 27.11
N LEU A 299 -8.17 11.06 27.56
CA LEU A 299 -7.08 10.10 27.30
C LEU A 299 -7.43 8.71 27.80
N ASN A 300 -8.01 8.60 29.00
CA ASN A 300 -8.41 7.32 29.55
C ASN A 300 -9.50 6.65 28.70
N SER A 301 -10.52 7.38 28.25
CA SER A 301 -11.55 6.82 27.36
C SER A 301 -10.93 6.30 26.06
N LYS A 302 -10.11 7.12 25.40
CA LYS A 302 -9.51 6.82 24.09
C LYS A 302 -8.56 5.62 24.14
N PHE A 303 -7.65 5.57 25.11
CA PHE A 303 -6.72 4.44 25.25
C PHE A 303 -7.38 3.18 25.82
N SER A 304 -8.47 3.30 26.59
CA SER A 304 -9.24 2.11 27.03
C SER A 304 -10.05 1.50 25.89
N GLU A 305 -10.31 2.26 24.84
CA GLU A 305 -11.03 1.83 23.65
C GLU A 305 -10.09 1.24 22.58
N ALA A 306 -8.85 1.75 22.45
CA ALA A 306 -7.89 1.43 21.38
C ALA A 306 -6.91 0.25 21.65
N TRP A 307 -7.38 -0.83 22.25
CA TRP A 307 -6.52 -1.78 22.96
C TRP A 307 -5.61 -2.72 22.16
N VAL A 308 -4.34 -2.88 22.60
CA VAL A 308 -3.59 -4.18 22.73
C VAL A 308 -2.54 -4.19 23.87
N ARG A 309 -2.53 -5.30 24.63
CA ARG A 309 -1.53 -5.88 25.56
C ARG A 309 -1.00 -5.12 26.78
N SER A 310 -1.15 -3.81 26.89
CA SER A 310 -0.80 -3.12 28.14
C SER A 310 -1.83 -2.04 28.41
N ASP A 311 -2.55 -2.14 29.53
CA ASP A 311 -3.50 -1.14 30.00
C ASP A 311 -2.77 0.16 30.43
N VAL A 312 -2.06 0.76 29.50
CA VAL A 312 -1.15 1.87 29.68
C VAL A 312 -1.86 3.11 29.21
N VAL A 313 -2.20 3.98 30.15
CA VAL A 313 -2.88 5.24 29.85
C VAL A 313 -1.92 6.39 30.14
N PRO A 314 -1.66 7.30 29.16
CA PRO A 314 -0.90 8.51 29.42
C PRO A 314 -1.68 9.43 30.38
N VAL A 315 -0.96 10.09 31.29
CA VAL A 315 -1.53 10.97 32.31
C VAL A 315 -0.73 12.26 32.36
N LEU A 316 -1.42 13.37 32.14
CA LEU A 316 -0.89 14.72 32.18
C LEU A 316 -0.99 15.32 33.59
N SER A 317 0.04 16.03 34.01
CA SER A 317 0.05 16.80 35.26
C SER A 317 1.00 17.99 35.16
N VAL A 318 0.71 19.08 35.85
CA VAL A 318 1.56 20.28 35.84
C VAL A 318 2.14 20.57 37.22
N ASP A 319 3.44 20.85 37.29
CA ASP A 319 4.13 21.41 38.45
C ASP A 319 4.81 22.74 38.09
N GLY A 320 4.44 23.83 38.75
CA GLY A 320 4.83 25.18 38.34
C GLY A 320 4.39 25.46 36.89
N THR A 321 5.36 25.63 35.99
CA THR A 321 5.13 25.82 34.53
C THR A 321 5.38 24.57 33.71
N VAL A 322 5.72 23.47 34.37
CA VAL A 322 6.23 22.26 33.75
C VAL A 322 5.11 21.25 33.61
N LEU A 323 4.77 20.90 32.37
CA LEU A 323 3.87 19.81 32.03
C LEU A 323 4.64 18.49 32.03
N HIS A 324 4.18 17.53 32.81
CA HIS A 324 4.69 16.18 32.89
C HIS A 324 3.77 15.20 32.16
N VAL A 325 4.36 14.40 31.28
CA VAL A 325 3.71 13.26 30.62
C VAL A 325 4.11 11.99 31.37
N ASN A 326 3.16 11.45 32.12
CA ASN A 326 3.31 10.20 32.86
C ASN A 326 2.50 9.09 32.21
N VAL A 327 2.68 7.88 32.73
CA VAL A 327 2.00 6.68 32.29
C VAL A 327 1.49 5.92 33.51
N ARG A 328 0.24 5.46 33.44
CA ARG A 328 -0.40 4.63 34.46
C ARG A 328 -0.69 3.24 33.90
N THR A 329 -0.29 2.20 34.63
CA THR A 329 -0.67 0.79 34.39
C THR A 329 -1.79 0.37 35.36
N PRO A 330 -2.48 -0.76 35.20
CA PRO A 330 -3.51 -1.23 36.14
C PRO A 330 -2.90 -1.89 37.35
N ASP A 331 -1.83 -2.66 37.11
CA ASP A 331 -1.13 -3.43 38.13
C ASP A 331 -0.42 -2.51 39.13
N ASP A 332 -0.09 -1.29 38.71
CA ASP A 332 0.53 -0.27 39.56
C ASP A 332 -0.32 1.01 39.55
N ARG A 333 -0.94 1.31 40.70
CA ARG A 333 -1.67 2.59 40.87
C ARG A 333 -0.73 3.81 40.80
N ASN A 334 0.59 3.61 40.81
CA ASN A 334 1.56 4.68 40.71
C ASN A 334 1.75 5.14 39.26
N ARG A 335 1.93 6.45 39.11
CA ARG A 335 2.34 7.08 37.85
C ARG A 335 3.84 6.95 37.72
N ALA A 336 4.32 6.56 36.54
CA ALA A 336 5.72 6.62 36.19
C ALA A 336 5.91 7.62 35.04
N PRO A 337 6.98 8.42 35.03
CA PRO A 337 7.38 9.18 33.85
C PRO A 337 7.46 8.30 32.60
N ILE A 338 7.03 8.84 31.45
CA ILE A 338 6.98 8.08 30.19
C ILE A 338 8.36 7.60 29.71
N ASP A 339 9.44 8.29 30.08
CA ASP A 339 10.83 7.91 29.77
C ASP A 339 11.36 6.72 30.60
N GLN A 340 10.63 6.31 31.63
CA GLN A 340 10.91 5.08 32.39
C GLN A 340 10.22 3.84 31.80
N ARG A 341 9.52 3.99 30.67
CA ARG A 341 8.88 2.89 29.93
C ARG A 341 9.68 2.53 28.68
N SER A 342 9.35 1.41 28.05
CA SER A 342 10.04 0.96 26.82
C SER A 342 9.88 2.00 25.71
N GLU A 343 10.89 2.12 24.86
CA GLU A 343 10.87 3.05 23.72
C GLU A 343 9.69 2.72 22.78
N GLY A 344 9.38 1.42 22.58
CA GLY A 344 8.23 0.96 21.82
C GLY A 344 6.89 1.46 22.37
N LEU A 345 6.71 1.50 23.70
CA LEU A 345 5.49 2.03 24.31
C LEU A 345 5.35 3.54 24.12
N ARG A 346 6.46 4.29 24.23
CA ARG A 346 6.46 5.73 23.96
C ARG A 346 6.07 6.02 22.53
N TRP A 347 6.64 5.24 21.60
CA TRP A 347 6.35 5.32 20.18
C TRP A 347 4.87 5.03 19.90
N PHE A 348 4.31 3.99 20.52
CA PHE A 348 2.89 3.64 20.40
C PHE A 348 1.97 4.76 20.88
N ILE A 349 2.23 5.34 22.05
CA ILE A 349 1.43 6.47 22.56
C ILE A 349 1.49 7.65 21.57
N ALA A 350 2.66 7.94 21.02
CA ALA A 350 2.83 9.00 20.03
C ALA A 350 2.06 8.69 18.73
N LEU A 351 2.10 7.45 18.24
CA LEU A 351 1.35 7.03 17.06
C LEU A 351 -0.17 7.15 17.27
N VAL A 352 -0.70 6.61 18.38
CA VAL A 352 -2.14 6.69 18.68
C VAL A 352 -2.61 8.14 18.80
N SER A 353 -1.78 8.98 19.42
CA SER A 353 -2.02 10.43 19.50
C SER A 353 -2.05 11.06 18.11
N PHE A 354 -1.11 10.70 17.24
CA PHE A 354 -1.04 11.21 15.87
C PHE A 354 -2.24 10.79 15.01
N LEU A 355 -2.68 9.54 15.09
CA LEU A 355 -3.76 9.00 14.26
C LEU A 355 -5.15 9.54 14.64
N ASN A 356 -5.33 9.98 15.88
CA ASN A 356 -6.60 10.49 16.38
C ASN A 356 -6.80 12.00 16.16
N GLN A 357 -5.97 12.63 15.32
CA GLN A 357 -6.16 14.02 14.90
C GLN A 357 -7.51 14.20 14.18
N LYS A 358 -8.16 15.36 14.38
CA LYS A 358 -9.45 15.68 13.77
C LYS A 358 -9.33 15.71 12.24
N GLY A 359 -9.96 14.74 11.57
CA GLY A 359 -10.08 14.70 10.11
C GLY A 359 -9.35 13.54 9.41
N ALA A 360 -8.59 12.72 10.13
CA ALA A 360 -7.99 11.51 9.59
C ALA A 360 -8.98 10.33 9.62
N THR A 361 -9.93 10.29 8.69
CA THR A 361 -10.77 9.09 8.47
C THR A 361 -10.02 8.07 7.62
N GLN A 362 -9.59 6.96 8.24
CA GLN A 362 -8.88 5.83 7.63
C GLN A 362 -7.76 6.23 6.65
N PRO A 363 -6.67 6.83 7.15
CA PRO A 363 -5.56 7.26 6.30
C PRO A 363 -4.70 6.09 5.85
N VAL A 364 -3.90 6.33 4.81
CA VAL A 364 -2.68 5.55 4.52
C VAL A 364 -1.57 6.12 5.39
N LEU A 365 -1.11 5.35 6.36
CA LEU A 365 -0.07 5.73 7.31
C LEU A 365 1.32 5.49 6.70
N LEU A 366 2.12 6.55 6.60
CA LEU A 366 3.48 6.52 6.12
C LEU A 366 4.45 6.69 7.30
N VAL A 367 5.24 5.67 7.63
CA VAL A 367 6.21 5.72 8.73
C VAL A 367 7.63 5.76 8.17
N ASP A 368 8.36 6.85 8.39
CA ASP A 368 9.73 6.97 7.88
C ASP A 368 10.75 6.58 8.96
N GLU A 369 11.72 5.74 8.58
CA GLU A 369 12.76 5.18 9.45
C GLU A 369 12.17 4.63 10.76
N ALA A 370 11.38 3.56 10.66
CA ALA A 370 10.69 2.96 11.81
C ALA A 370 11.64 2.61 12.98
N GLU A 371 12.89 2.31 12.68
CA GLU A 371 13.95 1.92 13.62
C GLU A 371 14.58 3.07 14.41
N SER A 372 14.41 4.34 14.02
CA SER A 372 15.22 5.41 14.60
C SER A 372 14.98 5.53 16.11
N HIS A 373 16.07 5.61 16.87
CA HIS A 373 16.05 5.70 18.34
C HIS A 373 15.37 4.52 19.05
N LEU A 374 15.22 3.37 18.40
CA LEU A 374 14.70 2.14 19.00
C LEU A 374 15.75 1.03 19.11
N SER A 375 15.78 0.35 20.25
CA SER A 375 16.45 -0.96 20.39
C SER A 375 15.82 -2.05 19.50
N TYR A 376 16.55 -3.12 19.19
CA TYR A 376 16.02 -4.24 18.36
C TYR A 376 14.75 -4.88 18.92
N ASP A 377 14.64 -5.02 20.24
CA ASP A 377 13.43 -5.56 20.87
C ASP A 377 12.26 -4.60 20.70
N ALA A 378 12.48 -3.29 20.91
CA ALA A 378 11.46 -2.27 20.69
C ALA A 378 11.04 -2.13 19.22
N GLN A 379 11.95 -2.40 18.28
CA GLN A 379 11.63 -2.46 16.85
C GLN A 379 10.69 -3.62 16.54
N ALA A 380 10.94 -4.81 17.08
CA ALA A 380 10.08 -5.96 16.87
C ALA A 380 8.69 -5.75 17.51
N GLU A 381 8.63 -5.20 18.72
CA GLU A 381 7.37 -4.81 19.39
C GLU A 381 6.59 -3.81 18.54
N LEU A 382 7.26 -2.82 17.95
CA LEU A 382 6.64 -1.85 17.06
C LEU A 382 6.00 -2.52 15.83
N ILE A 383 6.74 -3.40 15.15
CA ILE A 383 6.20 -4.07 13.96
C ILE A 383 5.01 -4.96 14.32
N GLU A 384 5.05 -5.67 15.46
CA GLU A 384 3.89 -6.44 15.93
C GLU A 384 2.66 -5.52 16.13
N VAL A 385 2.84 -4.31 16.66
CA VAL A 385 1.76 -3.34 16.78
C VAL A 385 1.26 -2.91 15.39
N LEU A 386 2.14 -2.58 14.45
CA LEU A 386 1.71 -2.19 13.10
C LEU A 386 0.96 -3.33 12.37
N GLU A 387 1.36 -4.58 12.57
CA GLU A 387 0.75 -5.77 11.95
C GLU A 387 -0.59 -6.19 12.58
N THR A 388 -0.80 -5.91 13.87
CA THR A 388 -1.96 -6.43 14.63
C THR A 388 -3.08 -5.43 14.83
N GLN A 389 -2.86 -4.14 14.56
CA GLN A 389 -3.84 -3.10 14.83
C GLN A 389 -4.49 -2.58 13.55
N ASP A 390 -5.81 -2.40 13.58
CA ASP A 390 -6.57 -1.64 12.57
C ASP A 390 -6.45 -0.12 12.81
N ILE A 391 -5.21 0.36 12.92
CA ILE A 391 -4.87 1.76 13.20
C ILE A 391 -5.00 2.68 11.99
N ALA A 392 -4.94 2.11 10.79
CA ALA A 392 -4.95 2.79 9.52
C ALA A 392 -5.48 1.81 8.45
N GLN A 393 -5.92 2.33 7.31
CA GLN A 393 -6.30 1.46 6.19
C GLN A 393 -5.09 0.67 5.68
N LYS A 394 -3.95 1.34 5.56
CA LYS A 394 -2.71 0.74 5.10
C LYS A 394 -1.53 1.40 5.81
N VAL A 395 -0.55 0.60 6.18
CA VAL A 395 0.71 1.07 6.79
C VAL A 395 1.84 0.81 5.83
N ILE A 396 2.54 1.87 5.41
CA ILE A 396 3.74 1.77 4.59
C ILE A 396 4.88 2.37 5.40
N TYR A 397 5.86 1.56 5.77
CA TYR A 397 6.99 2.02 6.56
C TYR A 397 8.32 1.79 5.87
N THR A 398 9.30 2.64 6.15
CA THR A 398 10.67 2.47 5.65
C THR A 398 11.59 1.98 6.75
N THR A 399 12.54 1.12 6.39
CA THR A 399 13.57 0.67 7.33
C THR A 399 14.87 0.23 6.66
N HIS A 400 15.98 0.33 7.40
CA HIS A 400 17.23 -0.38 7.11
C HIS A 400 17.62 -1.38 8.20
N SER A 401 16.77 -1.62 9.19
CA SER A 401 17.04 -2.51 10.32
C SER A 401 16.37 -3.88 10.17
N ALA A 402 17.10 -4.94 10.47
CA ALA A 402 16.54 -6.30 10.53
C ALA A 402 15.49 -6.45 11.66
N GLY A 403 15.56 -5.63 12.71
CA GLY A 403 14.59 -5.67 13.81
C GLY A 403 13.21 -5.15 13.43
N CYS A 404 13.12 -4.36 12.36
CA CYS A 404 11.87 -3.85 11.81
C CYS A 404 11.35 -4.70 10.63
N LEU A 405 11.89 -5.89 10.40
CA LEU A 405 11.33 -6.78 9.40
C LEU A 405 9.99 -7.37 9.89
N PRO A 406 9.01 -7.54 9.00
CA PRO A 406 7.74 -8.16 9.35
C PRO A 406 7.93 -9.57 9.87
N SER A 407 6.99 -10.02 10.70
CA SER A 407 7.01 -11.37 11.27
C SER A 407 6.93 -12.44 10.18
N ASP A 408 6.15 -12.15 9.13
CA ASP A 408 6.09 -12.90 7.89
C ASP A 408 6.92 -12.21 6.79
N LEU A 409 8.17 -12.64 6.64
CA LEU A 409 9.05 -12.17 5.57
C LEU A 409 8.50 -12.51 4.19
N GLY A 410 7.51 -13.41 4.08
CA GLY A 410 6.81 -13.70 2.84
C GLY A 410 6.11 -12.50 2.18
N ARG A 411 5.71 -11.53 3.01
CA ARG A 411 4.68 -10.56 2.67
C ARG A 411 5.17 -9.14 2.91
N GLY A 412 4.64 -8.21 2.12
CA GLY A 412 4.77 -6.77 2.35
C GLY A 412 6.16 -6.16 2.21
N ILE A 413 7.23 -6.94 2.04
CA ILE A 413 8.59 -6.39 1.87
C ILE A 413 8.79 -5.94 0.42
N ARG A 414 9.22 -4.69 0.24
CA ARG A 414 9.55 -4.07 -1.05
C ARG A 414 10.96 -3.48 -1.02
N PRO A 415 11.98 -4.19 -1.55
CA PRO A 415 13.35 -3.69 -1.57
C PRO A 415 13.52 -2.53 -2.54
N VAL A 416 14.16 -1.46 -2.07
CA VAL A 416 14.63 -0.36 -2.90
C VAL A 416 16.08 -0.61 -3.31
N ILE A 417 16.30 -0.74 -4.61
CA ILE A 417 17.61 -1.03 -5.19
C ILE A 417 18.13 0.21 -5.92
N THR A 418 19.34 0.64 -5.57
CA THR A 418 20.03 1.73 -6.27
C THR A 418 20.56 1.25 -7.62
N GLN A 419 20.37 2.05 -8.65
CA GLN A 419 20.90 1.86 -10.00
C GLN A 419 21.97 2.92 -10.33
N GLU A 420 22.65 2.76 -11.47
CA GLU A 420 23.62 3.75 -11.94
C GLU A 420 22.98 5.14 -12.15
N GLY A 421 23.73 6.20 -11.84
CA GLY A 421 23.29 7.57 -12.12
C GLY A 421 22.31 8.20 -11.12
N GLU A 422 22.39 7.85 -9.83
CA GLU A 422 21.49 8.33 -8.76
C GLU A 422 20.01 7.91 -9.00
N ARG A 423 19.82 6.72 -9.57
CA ARG A 423 18.52 6.12 -9.87
C ARG A 423 18.17 5.06 -8.84
N SER A 424 16.87 4.79 -8.71
CA SER A 424 16.36 3.76 -7.81
C SER A 424 15.19 3.02 -8.46
N ASP A 425 15.03 1.76 -8.08
CA ASP A 425 13.93 0.89 -8.48
C ASP A 425 13.40 0.16 -7.24
N ILE A 426 12.13 -0.23 -7.25
CA ILE A 426 11.47 -0.95 -6.15
C ILE A 426 10.99 -2.28 -6.66
N ARG A 427 11.40 -3.36 -5.97
CA ARG A 427 10.99 -4.71 -6.33
C ARG A 427 9.73 -5.10 -5.54
N ASN A 428 8.80 -5.77 -6.23
CA ASN A 428 7.57 -6.32 -5.62
C ASN A 428 7.80 -7.54 -4.71
N GLY A 429 9.05 -7.92 -4.51
CA GLY A 429 9.51 -8.93 -3.57
C GLY A 429 11.04 -8.96 -3.56
N PHE A 430 11.62 -9.70 -2.63
CA PHE A 430 13.08 -9.80 -2.48
C PHE A 430 13.62 -11.17 -2.88
N TRP A 431 12.86 -11.99 -3.58
CA TRP A 431 13.23 -13.39 -3.88
C TRP A 431 14.25 -13.56 -5.02
N MET A 432 14.80 -12.47 -5.52
CA MET A 432 15.63 -12.43 -6.72
C MET A 432 17.12 -12.35 -6.35
N ASP A 433 17.99 -12.92 -7.18
CA ASP A 433 19.45 -12.72 -7.15
C ASP A 433 20.25 -13.38 -5.98
N GLY A 434 19.74 -14.45 -5.37
CA GLY A 434 20.52 -15.27 -4.44
C GLY A 434 19.71 -16.26 -3.60
N PRO A 435 20.35 -17.27 -2.98
CA PRO A 435 19.69 -18.18 -2.06
C PRO A 435 19.46 -17.54 -0.67
N GLY A 436 18.54 -18.09 0.12
CA GLY A 436 18.33 -17.70 1.51
C GLY A 436 17.89 -16.24 1.69
N PHE A 437 18.46 -15.57 2.70
CA PHE A 437 18.17 -14.16 3.00
C PHE A 437 19.16 -13.19 2.33
N LYS A 438 20.07 -13.70 1.49
CA LYS A 438 21.08 -12.88 0.80
C LYS A 438 20.50 -11.72 -0.01
N PRO A 439 19.37 -11.86 -0.75
CA PRO A 439 18.80 -10.73 -1.48
C PRO A 439 18.39 -9.57 -0.57
N ILE A 440 17.69 -9.85 0.53
CA ILE A 440 17.25 -8.83 1.48
C ILE A 440 18.43 -8.27 2.29
N MET A 441 19.39 -9.11 2.65
CA MET A 441 20.67 -8.67 3.24
C MET A 441 21.39 -7.69 2.30
N GLY A 442 21.50 -8.01 1.02
CA GLY A 442 22.14 -7.15 0.02
C GLY A 442 21.40 -5.83 -0.16
N ALA A 443 20.07 -5.89 -0.29
CA ALA A 443 19.23 -4.69 -0.40
C ALA A 443 19.37 -3.76 0.81
N MET A 444 19.44 -4.32 2.02
CA MET A 444 19.59 -3.56 3.27
C MET A 444 21.04 -3.22 3.62
N GLY A 445 22.03 -3.82 2.94
CA GLY A 445 23.45 -3.67 3.28
C GLY A 445 23.85 -4.38 4.58
N LEU A 446 23.13 -5.43 4.95
CA LEU A 446 23.33 -6.19 6.20
C LEU A 446 24.29 -7.37 5.99
N GLY A 447 25.08 -7.67 7.03
CA GLY A 447 25.90 -8.88 7.08
C GLY A 447 25.11 -10.11 7.58
N PRO A 448 25.61 -11.34 7.36
CA PRO A 448 24.92 -12.58 7.76
C PRO A 448 24.52 -12.63 9.24
N LEU A 449 25.34 -12.03 10.11
CA LEU A 449 25.09 -11.98 11.56
C LEU A 449 23.82 -11.21 11.94
N ALA A 450 23.34 -10.29 11.10
CA ALA A 450 22.11 -9.54 11.37
C ALA A 450 20.87 -10.44 11.33
N PHE A 451 20.94 -11.58 10.63
CA PHE A 451 19.86 -12.58 10.55
C PHE A 451 20.18 -13.86 11.34
N SER A 452 21.46 -14.13 11.65
CA SER A 452 21.90 -15.41 12.23
C SER A 452 21.77 -15.53 13.75
N MET A 453 21.37 -14.48 14.47
CA MET A 453 21.55 -14.39 15.92
C MET A 453 20.65 -15.29 16.78
N THR A 454 19.82 -16.20 16.24
CA THR A 454 19.15 -17.27 17.05
C THR A 454 18.25 -18.29 16.33
N ARG A 455 18.07 -18.28 15.01
CA ARG A 455 16.92 -19.00 14.40
C ARG A 455 17.31 -20.30 13.68
N ASN A 456 16.60 -21.38 14.02
CA ASN A 456 16.53 -22.60 13.21
C ASN A 456 15.86 -22.25 11.88
N ALA A 457 16.30 -22.85 10.76
CA ALA A 457 15.79 -22.52 9.44
C ALA A 457 15.47 -23.76 8.60
N LEU A 458 14.25 -23.84 8.08
CA LEU A 458 13.87 -24.77 7.03
C LEU A 458 14.08 -24.06 5.69
N ILE A 459 15.00 -24.56 4.87
CA ILE A 459 15.33 -23.99 3.58
C ILE A 459 14.50 -24.70 2.51
N ALA A 460 13.53 -24.01 1.96
CA ALA A 460 12.60 -24.52 0.96
C ALA A 460 13.14 -24.34 -0.48
N GLU A 461 12.46 -24.97 -1.43
CA GLU A 461 12.84 -24.93 -2.84
C GLU A 461 12.83 -23.51 -3.39
N GLY A 462 11.73 -22.78 -3.14
CA GLY A 462 11.48 -21.47 -3.69
C GLY A 462 10.94 -20.47 -2.67
N PRO A 463 10.56 -19.28 -3.18
CA PRO A 463 9.97 -18.23 -2.36
C PRO A 463 8.52 -18.51 -1.94
N SER A 464 7.73 -19.23 -2.74
CA SER A 464 6.34 -19.57 -2.45
C SER A 464 6.17 -20.23 -1.07
N GLU A 465 7.05 -21.16 -0.74
CA GLU A 465 7.06 -21.83 0.56
C GLU A 465 7.37 -20.86 1.69
N THR A 466 8.26 -19.88 1.48
CA THR A 466 8.57 -18.91 2.53
C THR A 466 7.35 -18.06 2.88
N ILE A 467 6.50 -17.78 1.88
CA ILE A 467 5.27 -17.01 2.04
C ILE A 467 4.18 -17.81 2.75
N LEU A 468 3.92 -19.03 2.29
CA LEU A 468 2.70 -19.73 2.65
C LEU A 468 2.91 -21.00 3.50
N LEU A 469 4.07 -21.68 3.40
CA LEU A 469 4.34 -22.90 4.17
C LEU A 469 4.22 -22.71 5.70
N PRO A 470 4.71 -21.62 6.32
CA PRO A 470 4.51 -21.41 7.76
C PRO A 470 3.04 -21.45 8.15
N THR A 471 2.17 -20.88 7.33
CA THR A 471 0.72 -20.84 7.52
C THR A 471 0.11 -22.23 7.38
N LEU A 472 0.47 -22.97 6.32
CA LEU A 472 -0.01 -24.33 6.10
C LEU A 472 0.35 -25.25 7.27
N ILE A 473 1.59 -25.16 7.77
CA ILE A 473 2.04 -25.96 8.92
C ILE A 473 1.26 -25.59 10.18
N ARG A 474 1.06 -24.30 10.46
CA ARG A 474 0.27 -23.86 11.64
C ARG A 474 -1.16 -24.38 11.57
N GLN A 475 -1.82 -24.28 10.41
CA GLN A 475 -3.18 -24.80 10.22
C GLN A 475 -3.24 -26.32 10.39
N ALA A 476 -2.31 -27.05 9.77
CA ALA A 476 -2.24 -28.51 9.86
C ALA A 476 -1.96 -29.01 11.29
N THR A 477 -1.07 -28.34 12.03
CA THR A 477 -0.63 -28.76 13.38
C THR A 477 -1.46 -28.17 14.52
N GLY A 478 -2.24 -27.11 14.25
CA GLY A 478 -2.93 -26.32 15.26
C GLY A 478 -2.00 -25.47 16.14
N LYS A 479 -0.74 -25.27 15.74
CA LYS A 479 0.23 -24.43 16.47
C LYS A 479 0.01 -22.95 16.18
N SER A 480 0.18 -22.10 17.20
CA SER A 480 0.15 -20.64 17.04
C SER A 480 1.44 -20.09 16.44
N GLU A 481 2.58 -20.73 16.69
CA GLU A 481 3.91 -20.29 16.24
C GLU A 481 4.80 -21.48 15.89
N LEU A 482 5.80 -21.23 15.02
CA LEU A 482 6.85 -22.20 14.66
C LEU A 482 8.17 -21.82 15.34
N GLN A 483 8.93 -22.82 15.79
CA GLN A 483 10.23 -22.63 16.46
C GLN A 483 11.40 -22.46 15.47
N TYR A 484 11.09 -22.22 14.19
CA TYR A 484 12.02 -22.07 13.08
C TYR A 484 11.42 -21.16 12.01
N GLN A 485 12.27 -20.58 11.19
CA GLN A 485 11.86 -19.79 10.01
C GLN A 485 11.91 -20.66 8.76
N VAL A 486 11.11 -20.30 7.76
CA VAL A 486 11.27 -20.82 6.39
C VAL A 486 12.11 -19.83 5.61
N ALA A 487 13.07 -20.33 4.84
CA ALA A 487 13.94 -19.53 3.97
C ALA A 487 13.92 -20.10 2.55
N PRO A 488 14.04 -19.28 1.50
CA PRO A 488 13.94 -19.74 0.12
C PRO A 488 15.27 -20.24 -0.44
N GLY A 489 15.22 -20.85 -1.64
CA GLY A 489 16.34 -20.84 -2.57
C GLY A 489 17.21 -22.10 -2.57
N ALA A 490 16.71 -23.24 -2.08
CA ALA A 490 17.42 -24.52 -2.24
C ALA A 490 17.64 -24.88 -3.73
N SER A 491 16.72 -24.49 -4.62
CA SER A 491 16.85 -24.66 -6.10
C SER A 491 17.95 -23.80 -6.73
N ASN A 492 18.27 -22.65 -6.14
CA ASN A 492 19.26 -21.69 -6.65
C ASN A 492 20.69 -21.97 -6.14
N VAL A 493 20.87 -22.99 -5.30
CA VAL A 493 22.18 -23.38 -4.78
C VAL A 493 22.93 -24.19 -5.82
N GLY A 494 23.75 -23.52 -6.63
CA GLY A 494 24.82 -24.19 -7.36
C GLY A 494 25.78 -24.92 -6.39
N GLY A 495 26.52 -25.92 -6.87
CA GLY A 495 27.38 -26.77 -6.02
C GLY A 495 28.46 -26.04 -5.16
N ALA A 496 28.72 -24.76 -5.42
CA ALA A 496 29.63 -23.94 -4.62
C ALA A 496 28.94 -23.09 -3.52
N GLY A 497 27.60 -22.96 -3.55
CA GLY A 497 26.83 -22.08 -2.66
C GLY A 497 26.29 -22.75 -1.40
N LEU A 498 26.39 -24.08 -1.29
CA LEU A 498 25.85 -24.83 -0.15
C LEU A 498 26.53 -24.45 1.19
N PRO A 499 27.87 -24.33 1.29
CA PRO A 499 28.51 -23.86 2.52
C PRO A 499 28.13 -22.42 2.89
N GLU A 500 27.85 -21.57 1.89
CA GLU A 500 27.43 -20.18 2.08
C GLU A 500 25.99 -20.13 2.62
N LEU A 501 25.06 -20.85 1.99
CA LEU A 501 23.67 -21.01 2.45
C LEU A 501 23.59 -21.57 3.88
N LEU A 502 24.37 -22.62 4.19
CA LEU A 502 24.41 -23.20 5.53
C LEU A 502 25.06 -22.25 6.55
N SER A 503 25.88 -21.28 6.13
CA SER A 503 26.48 -20.29 7.02
C SER A 503 25.55 -19.12 7.36
N GLU A 504 24.52 -18.88 6.56
CA GLU A 504 23.47 -17.87 6.82
C GLU A 504 22.48 -18.31 7.90
N THR A 505 22.48 -19.60 8.26
CA THR A 505 21.53 -20.21 9.19
C THR A 505 22.25 -20.88 10.36
N GLY A 506 21.67 -20.84 11.56
CA GLY A 506 22.29 -21.48 12.73
C GLY A 506 22.22 -23.01 12.67
N ARG A 507 21.00 -23.54 12.57
CA ARG A 507 20.69 -24.95 12.26
C ARG A 507 19.74 -24.96 11.09
N SER A 508 20.00 -25.80 10.10
CA SER A 508 19.16 -25.88 8.92
C SER A 508 18.83 -27.29 8.48
N VAL A 509 17.63 -27.40 7.91
CA VAL A 509 17.16 -28.53 7.11
C VAL A 509 16.71 -28.02 5.76
N ILE A 510 16.69 -28.87 4.73
CA ILE A 510 16.33 -28.50 3.36
C ILE A 510 15.12 -29.30 2.89
N LEU A 511 14.11 -28.60 2.39
CA LEU A 511 12.89 -29.15 1.82
C LEU A 511 12.82 -28.80 0.34
N LEU A 512 12.45 -29.79 -0.47
CA LEU A 512 12.31 -29.69 -1.92
C LEU A 512 10.96 -30.22 -2.40
N ASP A 513 10.58 -29.89 -3.62
CA ASP A 513 9.43 -30.47 -4.30
C ASP A 513 9.57 -31.99 -4.43
N GLY A 514 8.43 -32.66 -4.40
CA GLY A 514 8.32 -34.11 -4.55
C GLY A 514 8.40 -34.59 -6.00
N ASP A 515 8.51 -33.70 -6.98
CA ASP A 515 8.59 -34.04 -8.40
C ASP A 515 9.98 -34.62 -8.79
N ASP A 516 10.15 -34.96 -10.06
CA ASP A 516 11.41 -35.54 -10.53
C ASP A 516 12.57 -34.52 -10.54
N ALA A 517 12.27 -33.21 -10.63
CA ALA A 517 13.25 -32.14 -10.53
C ALA A 517 13.77 -32.01 -9.08
N GLY A 518 12.89 -31.97 -8.09
CA GLY A 518 13.23 -31.89 -6.67
C GLY A 518 14.01 -33.12 -6.18
N VAL A 519 13.65 -34.33 -6.63
CA VAL A 519 14.42 -35.56 -6.34
C VAL A 519 15.84 -35.48 -6.92
N LYS A 520 16.01 -34.91 -8.11
CA LYS A 520 17.33 -34.69 -8.72
C LYS A 520 18.13 -33.64 -7.94
N SER A 521 17.50 -32.54 -7.53
CA SER A 521 18.10 -31.50 -6.70
C SER A 521 18.57 -32.03 -5.35
N LYS A 522 17.75 -32.86 -4.67
CA LYS A 522 18.11 -33.56 -3.43
C LYS A 522 19.41 -34.34 -3.60
N LYS A 523 19.50 -35.14 -4.67
CA LYS A 523 20.71 -35.91 -4.97
C LYS A 523 21.93 -35.00 -5.19
N THR A 524 21.78 -33.92 -5.95
CA THR A 524 22.87 -32.96 -6.19
C THR A 524 23.35 -32.29 -4.91
N LEU A 525 22.45 -31.87 -4.02
CA LEU A 525 22.82 -31.28 -2.73
C LEU A 525 23.56 -32.28 -1.84
N THR A 526 23.07 -33.52 -1.76
CA THR A 526 23.74 -34.59 -1.00
C THR A 526 25.12 -34.91 -1.58
N ASP A 527 25.25 -35.02 -2.90
CA ASP A 527 26.54 -35.24 -3.59
C ASP A 527 27.53 -34.08 -3.35
N THR A 528 27.03 -32.88 -3.08
CA THR A 528 27.81 -31.66 -2.80
C THR A 528 28.20 -31.53 -1.32
N GLY A 529 27.65 -32.38 -0.44
CA GLY A 529 28.02 -32.43 0.98
C GLY A 529 26.91 -32.02 1.95
N ALA A 530 25.67 -31.84 1.50
CA ALA A 530 24.52 -31.71 2.40
C ALA A 530 24.30 -33.04 3.15
N ASP A 531 23.94 -32.97 4.43
CA ASP A 531 23.60 -34.15 5.23
C ASP A 531 22.33 -34.82 4.69
N PRO A 532 22.38 -36.09 4.22
CA PRO A 532 21.21 -36.78 3.67
C PRO A 532 20.02 -36.86 4.63
N GLU A 533 20.24 -36.83 5.94
CA GLU A 533 19.17 -36.87 6.95
C GLU A 533 18.43 -35.53 7.03
N LYS A 534 19.10 -34.44 6.63
CA LYS A 534 18.60 -33.06 6.67
C LYS A 534 18.07 -32.57 5.32
N VAL A 535 17.97 -33.42 4.30
CA VAL A 535 17.38 -33.06 3.00
C VAL A 535 16.20 -33.97 2.69
N ARG A 536 15.01 -33.40 2.58
CA ARG A 536 13.76 -34.11 2.27
C ARG A 536 13.01 -33.45 1.10
N THR A 537 12.14 -34.23 0.50
CA THR A 537 11.17 -33.82 -0.52
C THR A 537 9.77 -34.05 0.03
N TYR A 538 8.73 -33.38 -0.50
CA TYR A 538 7.34 -33.72 -0.12
C TYR A 538 7.00 -35.21 -0.34
N ARG A 539 7.63 -35.84 -1.34
CA ARG A 539 7.51 -37.28 -1.63
C ARG A 539 7.99 -38.17 -0.48
N ASP A 540 8.96 -37.70 0.32
CA ASP A 540 9.46 -38.46 1.48
C ASP A 540 8.41 -38.59 2.61
N PHE A 541 7.42 -37.71 2.66
CA PHE A 541 6.35 -37.70 3.67
C PHE A 541 5.04 -38.27 3.11
N GLY A 542 4.59 -37.79 1.95
CA GLY A 542 3.31 -38.20 1.35
C GLY A 542 3.38 -39.43 0.43
N GLY A 543 4.57 -39.87 0.01
CA GLY A 543 4.76 -40.94 -0.99
C GLY A 543 4.38 -40.55 -2.43
N GLU A 544 3.74 -39.40 -2.62
CA GLU A 544 3.29 -38.85 -3.89
C GLU A 544 4.26 -37.76 -4.41
N PRO A 545 4.36 -37.56 -5.73
CA PRO A 545 5.23 -36.54 -6.32
C PRO A 545 4.61 -35.13 -6.24
N LEU A 546 4.29 -34.69 -5.02
CA LEU A 546 3.62 -33.40 -4.76
C LEU A 546 4.56 -32.23 -5.00
N VAL A 547 4.07 -31.18 -5.63
CA VAL A 547 4.68 -29.84 -5.58
C VAL A 547 4.03 -29.01 -4.48
N PHE A 548 4.66 -27.91 -4.07
CA PHE A 548 4.15 -27.06 -2.99
C PHE A 548 2.67 -26.68 -3.13
N GLU A 549 2.22 -26.29 -4.34
CA GLU A 549 0.85 -25.85 -4.58
C GLU A 549 -0.20 -26.97 -4.45
N ASP A 550 0.22 -28.22 -4.44
CA ASP A 550 -0.67 -29.37 -4.23
C ASP A 550 -1.07 -29.53 -2.74
N LEU A 551 -0.43 -28.78 -1.82
CA LEU A 551 -0.74 -28.78 -0.39
C LEU A 551 -1.86 -27.82 0.03
N ILE A 552 -2.36 -27.02 -0.92
CA ILE A 552 -3.34 -25.94 -0.73
C ILE A 552 -4.73 -26.47 -1.08
N ASP A 553 -5.80 -26.05 -0.43
CA ASP A 553 -7.15 -26.45 -0.86
C ASP A 553 -7.39 -26.04 -2.34
N PRO A 554 -7.88 -26.94 -3.22
CA PRO A 554 -8.02 -26.64 -4.64
C PRO A 554 -9.06 -25.56 -4.93
N GLY A 555 -10.10 -25.44 -4.10
CA GLY A 555 -11.11 -24.38 -4.22
C GLY A 555 -10.47 -23.02 -3.95
N ILE A 556 -9.83 -22.88 -2.79
CA ILE A 556 -9.20 -21.62 -2.37
C ILE A 556 -8.01 -21.26 -3.28
N TYR A 557 -7.24 -22.25 -3.74
CA TYR A 557 -6.18 -22.02 -4.73
C TYR A 557 -6.74 -21.46 -6.05
N THR A 558 -7.88 -21.97 -6.52
CA THR A 558 -8.55 -21.47 -7.72
C THR A 558 -9.05 -20.04 -7.52
N GLU A 559 -9.67 -19.75 -6.38
CA GLU A 559 -10.13 -18.40 -6.02
C GLU A 559 -8.96 -17.41 -6.03
N ALA A 560 -7.84 -17.73 -5.38
CA ALA A 560 -6.66 -16.88 -5.34
C ALA A 560 -6.02 -16.66 -6.74
N VAL A 561 -6.05 -17.67 -7.60
CA VAL A 561 -5.60 -17.55 -9.01
C VAL A 561 -6.51 -16.62 -9.78
N ASN A 562 -7.82 -16.80 -9.70
CA ASN A 562 -8.81 -15.96 -10.39
C ASN A 562 -8.74 -14.53 -9.89
N GLU A 563 -8.61 -14.31 -8.58
CA GLU A 563 -8.44 -12.98 -8.02
C GLU A 563 -7.20 -12.26 -8.58
N GLU A 564 -6.04 -12.92 -8.69
CA GLU A 564 -4.86 -12.34 -9.35
C GLU A 564 -5.10 -12.03 -10.83
N LEU A 565 -5.74 -12.95 -11.56
CA LEU A 565 -6.03 -12.77 -12.98
C LEU A 565 -7.02 -11.62 -13.21
N ASN A 566 -8.10 -11.56 -12.44
CA ASN A 566 -9.13 -10.53 -12.53
C ASN A 566 -8.56 -9.16 -12.17
N THR A 567 -7.73 -9.08 -11.12
CA THR A 567 -7.09 -7.82 -10.71
C THR A 567 -6.19 -7.21 -11.78
N TRP A 568 -5.45 -8.04 -12.54
CA TRP A 568 -4.37 -7.54 -13.41
C TRP A 568 -4.62 -7.72 -14.91
N GLN A 569 -5.47 -8.66 -15.30
CA GLN A 569 -5.69 -9.06 -16.70
C GLN A 569 -7.17 -9.09 -17.11
N ASN A 570 -8.11 -9.13 -16.15
CA ASN A 570 -9.57 -9.13 -16.37
C ASN A 570 -10.04 -10.08 -17.50
N PRO A 571 -9.83 -11.40 -17.35
CA PRO A 571 -10.19 -12.39 -18.37
C PRO A 571 -11.70 -12.57 -18.61
N ASP A 572 -12.07 -13.07 -19.79
CA ASP A 572 -13.48 -13.34 -20.16
C ASP A 572 -14.13 -14.51 -19.38
N SER A 573 -13.33 -15.36 -18.75
CA SER A 573 -13.81 -16.51 -17.98
C SER A 573 -12.84 -16.88 -16.86
N ASP A 574 -13.39 -17.34 -15.74
CA ASP A 574 -12.63 -17.82 -14.59
C ASP A 574 -12.21 -19.30 -14.73
N LEU A 575 -11.08 -19.64 -14.10
CA LEU A 575 -10.67 -21.02 -13.87
C LEU A 575 -11.65 -21.68 -12.86
N VAL A 576 -11.98 -22.95 -13.08
CA VAL A 576 -12.85 -23.72 -12.17
C VAL A 576 -12.02 -24.76 -11.44
N SER A 577 -12.28 -24.97 -10.13
CA SER A 577 -11.50 -25.90 -9.31
C SER A 577 -11.56 -27.36 -9.78
N SER A 578 -12.59 -27.75 -10.53
CA SER A 578 -12.69 -29.06 -11.17
C SER A 578 -11.69 -29.29 -12.30
N ASP A 579 -11.09 -28.22 -12.83
CA ASP A 579 -10.05 -28.30 -13.86
C ASP A 579 -8.66 -28.53 -13.25
N LEU A 580 -8.54 -28.40 -11.93
CA LEU A 580 -7.28 -28.65 -11.22
C LEU A 580 -7.13 -30.14 -10.87
N PRO A 581 -5.98 -30.76 -11.22
CA PRO A 581 -5.65 -32.10 -10.79
C PRO A 581 -5.26 -32.16 -9.30
N ASP A 582 -5.20 -33.37 -8.74
CA ASP A 582 -4.69 -33.61 -7.38
C ASP A 582 -3.16 -33.37 -7.25
N MET A 583 -2.46 -33.30 -8.38
CA MET A 583 -0.99 -33.16 -8.44
C MET A 583 -0.59 -32.25 -9.59
N ASN A 584 0.47 -31.46 -9.39
CA ASN A 584 0.99 -30.48 -10.34
C ASN A 584 -0.04 -29.44 -10.78
N ARG A 585 -0.76 -28.84 -9.81
CA ARG A 585 -1.78 -27.81 -10.06
C ARG A 585 -1.23 -26.61 -10.82
N VAL A 586 0.01 -26.22 -10.56
CA VAL A 586 0.70 -25.13 -11.28
C VAL A 586 0.71 -25.38 -12.78
N GLY A 587 1.06 -26.60 -13.21
CA GLY A 587 1.09 -26.94 -14.63
C GLY A 587 -0.30 -26.86 -15.27
N ALA A 588 -1.36 -27.16 -14.52
CA ALA A 588 -2.73 -27.02 -14.99
C ALA A 588 -3.13 -25.53 -15.14
N VAL A 589 -2.77 -24.67 -14.19
CA VAL A 589 -2.99 -23.21 -14.28
C VAL A 589 -2.24 -22.61 -15.47
N GLU A 590 -0.95 -22.95 -15.62
CA GLU A 590 -0.15 -22.46 -16.75
C GLU A 590 -0.75 -22.90 -18.09
N GLN A 591 -1.21 -24.15 -18.20
CA GLN A 591 -1.85 -24.64 -19.41
C GLN A 591 -3.16 -23.89 -19.70
N TRP A 592 -4.00 -23.71 -18.69
CA TRP A 592 -5.27 -22.99 -18.83
C TRP A 592 -5.05 -21.52 -19.25
N CYS A 593 -4.10 -20.81 -18.62
CA CYS A 593 -3.79 -19.42 -18.97
C CYS A 593 -3.32 -19.31 -20.43
N ASN A 594 -2.44 -20.22 -20.87
CA ASN A 594 -1.99 -20.27 -22.26
C ASN A 594 -3.14 -20.51 -23.24
N ASP A 595 -4.10 -21.37 -22.90
CA ASP A 595 -5.27 -21.66 -23.73
C ASP A 595 -6.21 -20.43 -23.85
N GLN A 596 -6.24 -19.56 -22.83
CA GLN A 596 -6.98 -18.28 -22.82
C GLN A 596 -6.18 -17.09 -23.38
N GLY A 597 -4.89 -17.27 -23.68
CA GLY A 597 -4.02 -16.17 -24.12
C GLY A 597 -3.61 -15.19 -23.02
N LEU A 598 -3.62 -15.64 -21.77
CA LEU A 598 -3.27 -14.88 -20.57
C LEU A 598 -1.85 -15.22 -20.09
N ASP A 599 -1.22 -14.28 -19.39
CA ASP A 599 0.02 -14.56 -18.67
C ASP A 599 -0.31 -15.30 -17.37
N SER A 600 0.35 -16.44 -17.12
CA SER A 600 0.17 -17.17 -15.86
C SER A 600 0.55 -16.30 -14.66
N PRO A 601 -0.26 -16.29 -13.58
CA PRO A 601 0.08 -15.50 -12.41
C PRO A 601 1.38 -16.00 -11.78
N VAL A 602 2.16 -15.06 -11.23
CA VAL A 602 3.39 -15.40 -10.53
C VAL A 602 3.05 -16.13 -9.24
N LYS A 603 3.64 -17.32 -9.02
CA LYS A 603 3.37 -18.19 -7.86
C LYS A 603 3.39 -17.45 -6.51
N THR A 604 4.33 -16.53 -6.32
CA THR A 604 4.45 -15.76 -5.07
C THR A 604 3.26 -14.84 -4.83
N ASN A 605 2.64 -14.30 -5.88
CA ASN A 605 1.49 -13.42 -5.74
C ASN A 605 0.24 -14.22 -5.39
N VAL A 606 0.05 -15.39 -6.00
CA VAL A 606 -1.01 -16.34 -5.62
C VAL A 606 -0.82 -16.77 -4.16
N CYS A 607 0.42 -17.07 -3.77
CA CYS A 607 0.74 -17.40 -2.39
C CYS A 607 0.38 -16.24 -1.45
N GLN A 608 0.64 -14.99 -1.80
CA GLN A 608 0.28 -13.80 -1.00
C GLN A 608 -1.23 -13.68 -0.77
N ARG A 609 -2.06 -13.89 -1.82
CA ARG A 609 -3.53 -13.89 -1.67
C ARG A 609 -4.02 -14.99 -0.73
N LEU A 610 -3.49 -16.19 -0.87
CA LEU A 610 -3.80 -17.31 0.02
C LEU A 610 -3.38 -17.01 1.46
N ALA A 611 -2.22 -16.37 1.59
CA ALA A 611 -1.69 -15.92 2.84
C ALA A 611 -2.68 -14.97 3.55
N GLU A 612 -3.22 -14.00 2.81
CA GLU A 612 -4.20 -13.02 3.28
C GLU A 612 -5.52 -13.66 3.71
N LYS A 613 -6.09 -14.52 2.86
CA LYS A 613 -7.27 -15.33 3.19
C LYS A 613 -7.08 -16.10 4.50
N ALA A 614 -5.91 -16.71 4.68
CA ALA A 614 -5.59 -17.42 5.90
C ALA A 614 -5.51 -16.52 7.15
N SER A 615 -5.02 -15.27 7.03
CA SER A 615 -5.05 -14.30 8.14
C SER A 615 -6.47 -13.82 8.47
N GLN A 616 -7.38 -13.83 7.50
CA GLN A 616 -8.81 -13.56 7.69
C GLN A 616 -9.56 -14.77 8.30
N GLY A 617 -8.87 -15.88 8.55
CA GLY A 617 -9.39 -17.06 9.25
C GLY A 617 -9.76 -18.24 8.36
N GLU A 618 -9.55 -18.14 7.05
CA GLU A 618 -9.81 -19.24 6.11
C GLU A 618 -8.82 -20.41 6.28
N GLN A 619 -9.30 -21.64 6.10
CA GLN A 619 -8.46 -22.84 6.10
C GLN A 619 -7.96 -23.10 4.68
N VAL A 620 -6.75 -22.65 4.39
CA VAL A 620 -6.14 -22.72 3.05
C VAL A 620 -5.39 -24.03 2.80
N VAL A 621 -5.13 -24.81 3.84
CA VAL A 621 -4.49 -26.13 3.73
C VAL A 621 -5.45 -27.17 3.15
N ASP A 622 -4.96 -28.00 2.24
CA ASP A 622 -5.70 -29.16 1.75
C ASP A 622 -5.89 -30.18 2.90
N SER A 623 -7.14 -30.50 3.24
CA SER A 623 -7.44 -31.42 4.32
C SER A 623 -6.84 -32.81 4.10
N ASP A 624 -6.70 -33.25 2.84
CA ASP A 624 -6.14 -34.55 2.50
C ASP A 624 -4.61 -34.57 2.59
N LYS A 625 -3.96 -33.39 2.64
CA LYS A 625 -2.49 -33.24 2.74
C LYS A 625 -2.01 -32.79 4.11
N THR A 626 -2.91 -32.61 5.08
CA THR A 626 -2.58 -32.19 6.45
C THR A 626 -1.53 -33.10 7.11
N GLN A 627 -1.62 -34.41 6.91
CA GLN A 627 -0.66 -35.38 7.50
C GLN A 627 0.78 -35.15 6.98
N VAL A 628 0.94 -34.76 5.72
CA VAL A 628 2.26 -34.45 5.12
C VAL A 628 2.92 -33.29 5.85
N LEU A 629 2.15 -32.24 6.16
CA LEU A 629 2.63 -31.04 6.85
C LEU A 629 2.97 -31.31 8.32
N ILE A 630 2.20 -32.17 9.00
CA ILE A 630 2.50 -32.59 10.38
C ILE A 630 3.84 -33.34 10.42
N GLU A 631 4.03 -34.34 9.55
CA GLU A 631 5.26 -35.12 9.49
C GLU A 631 6.48 -34.28 9.09
N LEU A 632 6.30 -33.33 8.17
CA LEU A 632 7.32 -32.35 7.81
C LEU A 632 7.73 -31.51 9.02
N ASN A 633 6.77 -30.99 9.78
CA ASN A 633 7.07 -30.19 10.96
C ASN A 633 7.82 -31.01 12.01
N ASP A 634 7.37 -32.23 12.29
CA ASP A 634 7.98 -33.10 13.30
C ASP A 634 9.43 -33.42 12.91
N TRP A 635 9.68 -33.73 11.63
CA TRP A 635 11.03 -33.91 11.11
C TRP A 635 11.90 -32.65 11.28
N ALA A 636 11.38 -31.47 10.96
CA ALA A 636 12.15 -30.23 11.11
C ALA A 636 12.53 -29.99 12.58
N GLU A 637 11.56 -30.11 13.51
CA GLU A 637 11.78 -29.90 14.94
C GLU A 637 12.78 -30.91 15.54
N GLU A 638 12.72 -32.19 15.15
CA GLU A 638 13.67 -33.21 15.59
C GLU A 638 15.14 -32.83 15.27
N HIS A 639 15.37 -32.17 14.14
CA HIS A 639 16.71 -31.74 13.72
C HIS A 639 17.14 -30.41 14.35
N PHE A 640 16.24 -29.73 15.04
CA PHE A 640 16.46 -28.45 15.70
C PHE A 640 16.57 -28.54 17.22
N VAL A 641 16.14 -29.64 17.85
CA VAL A 641 16.28 -29.87 19.30
C VAL A 641 17.73 -30.26 19.66
N LEU A 642 18.28 -29.61 20.69
CA LEU A 642 19.54 -30.06 21.32
C LEU A 642 19.27 -31.39 22.02
N PHE A 643 20.04 -32.44 21.71
CA PHE A 643 20.34 -33.44 22.74
C PHE A 643 21.07 -32.71 23.86
N THR A 644 20.36 -32.32 24.91
CA THR A 644 20.96 -32.05 26.22
C THR A 644 21.54 -33.37 26.72
N ASN A 645 22.85 -33.54 26.54
CA ASN A 645 23.68 -34.41 27.36
C ASN A 645 24.66 -33.55 28.14
#